data_AF-A0A2V5LJI2-F1
#
_entry.id   AF-A0A2V5LJI2-F1
#
_cell.length_a   1.000
_cell.length_b   1.000
_cell.length_c   1.000
_cell.angle_alpha   90.00
_cell.angle_beta   90.00
_cell.angle_gamma   90.00
#
_symmetry.space_group_name_H-M   'P 1'
#
loop_
_entity.id
_entity.type
_entity.pdbx_description
1 polymer ?
#
loop_
_entity_poly.entity_id
_entity_poly.type
_entity_poly.pdbx_seq_one_letter_code
_entity_poly.pdbx_strand_id
1 'polypeptide(L)'
;MLTKLLNACGLYLGTENELMPPQADNPDGFWEHLGFVALNDELLHELGGSWDLPPRADESFTSSRLDPLHLKARLLIERFNSTRVWGWKDPRNSLTLPFWQQLLPKLKTLIMVRNPLEVAHSMRKRNGSSYSFGLRLWEIYNRRLIEAVNGKQRLVTHYDLFFQEPEFELRRITDFIGLPDVQVASAAALVTTRRRNTHFTVEQLIDARVAPEVIELYRGLIAEASRTRDGKASMANARQATKQNEPNLLPGSVTRLNAFVPERIAQIEDLYRELLTQAEARHKLQVEELTAGLRDKSISLAESEERESELRQRLRLQLKAADRLCRFLDETNDAAARLRSSARWQIANPIAALKAKLSSRKSRALLGYGHLEKIVSAYRKWRATHPEVAAIDDQIQALISGTLSVPGQRVAPAEPPEPTRPIEFPVHEQVEISIVVPVFNQFRFTQACLAALQEHQGTERFEVIVVDDCSTDKTAEALPRIPGAVYVRNETNSGFISSCNRGGEKARGQYLVFLNNDTLVRAGWLKALMDTFVEDPYAGIVGSKLIYPDGRLQEAGGVIWRDASGWNYGKFDDPAKPEYNYLREVDYCSAAALMIPKSLFQSVGGFDPRYAPAYYEDTDLAFKVRQAGYKVLYQPLSEVVHYEGTTGGTDITTGT
;
A
#
# COMPACT_ATOMS: atom_id res chain seq x y z
N MET A 1 28.54 5.32 -6.53
CA MET A 1 29.88 5.62 -7.08
C MET A 1 30.28 7.08 -6.88
N LEU A 2 29.74 8.05 -7.62
CA LEU A 2 30.17 9.46 -7.55
C LEU A 2 30.18 10.04 -6.12
N THR A 3 29.10 9.89 -5.36
CA THR A 3 29.01 10.38 -3.97
C THR A 3 30.11 9.82 -3.07
N LYS A 4 30.46 8.53 -3.24
CA LYS A 4 31.58 7.88 -2.54
C LYS A 4 32.92 8.49 -2.94
N LEU A 5 33.13 8.77 -4.23
CA LEU A 5 34.36 9.41 -4.71
C LEU A 5 34.51 10.83 -4.15
N LEU A 6 33.42 11.61 -4.11
CA LEU A 6 33.44 12.95 -3.54
C LEU A 6 33.68 12.94 -2.03
N ASN A 7 33.10 11.97 -1.31
CA ASN A 7 33.40 11.78 0.11
C ASN A 7 34.87 11.44 0.34
N ALA A 8 35.46 10.59 -0.51
CA ALA A 8 36.89 10.30 -0.51
C ALA A 8 37.77 11.51 -0.87
N CYS A 9 37.22 12.54 -1.54
CA CYS A 9 37.86 13.84 -1.77
C CYS A 9 37.59 14.87 -0.66
N GLY A 10 36.92 14.48 0.44
CA GLY A 10 36.64 15.34 1.58
C GLY A 10 35.27 16.00 1.61
N LEU A 11 34.30 15.60 0.78
CA LEU A 11 32.91 16.05 0.90
C LEU A 11 32.25 15.46 2.15
N TYR A 12 31.81 16.32 3.07
CA TYR A 12 31.05 15.87 4.23
C TYR A 12 29.59 15.54 3.84
N LEU A 13 29.12 14.35 4.22
CA LEU A 13 27.78 13.83 3.91
C LEU A 13 26.91 13.57 5.14
N GLY A 14 27.42 13.82 6.35
CA GLY A 14 26.83 13.40 7.62
C GLY A 14 27.65 12.30 8.30
N THR A 15 27.24 11.87 9.48
CA THR A 15 27.88 10.75 10.18
C THR A 15 27.46 9.42 9.59
N GLU A 16 28.27 8.36 9.73
CA GLU A 16 27.99 7.05 9.13
C GLU A 16 26.63 6.47 9.56
N ASN A 17 26.22 6.71 10.81
CA ASN A 17 24.93 6.25 11.35
C ASN A 17 23.72 6.99 10.74
N GLU A 18 23.94 8.11 10.06
CA GLU A 18 22.90 8.91 9.43
C GLU A 18 22.81 8.66 7.92
N LEU A 19 23.74 7.86 7.37
CA LEU A 19 23.71 7.43 5.99
C LEU A 19 22.89 6.15 5.85
N MET A 20 22.14 6.06 4.77
CA MET A 20 21.33 4.89 4.44
C MET A 20 22.22 3.63 4.33
N PRO A 21 21.87 2.55 5.03
CA PRO A 21 22.68 1.33 5.04
C PRO A 21 22.68 0.67 3.65
N PRO A 22 23.71 -0.14 3.32
CA PRO A 22 23.71 -0.97 2.13
C PRO A 22 22.51 -1.93 2.08
N GLN A 23 21.96 -2.15 0.89
CA GLN A 23 20.88 -3.12 0.63
C GLN A 23 21.37 -4.18 -0.36
N ALA A 24 20.62 -5.28 -0.47
CA ALA A 24 20.98 -6.40 -1.34
C ALA A 24 21.12 -6.01 -2.83
N ASP A 25 20.36 -5.01 -3.28
CA ASP A 25 20.42 -4.46 -4.65
C ASP A 25 21.50 -3.38 -4.84
N ASN A 26 22.06 -2.85 -3.74
CA ASN A 26 23.16 -1.89 -3.75
C ASN A 26 24.12 -2.11 -2.56
N PRO A 27 25.03 -3.11 -2.66
CA PRO A 27 25.91 -3.52 -1.58
C PRO A 27 26.98 -2.48 -1.21
N ASP A 28 27.20 -1.46 -2.05
CA ASP A 28 28.14 -0.37 -1.78
C ASP A 28 27.51 0.78 -0.97
N GLY A 29 26.23 0.69 -0.61
CA GLY A 29 25.48 1.75 0.06
C GLY A 29 24.87 2.77 -0.90
N PHE A 30 23.79 3.43 -0.48
CA PHE A 30 23.15 4.49 -1.27
C PHE A 30 23.83 5.85 -1.13
N TRP A 31 24.61 6.03 -0.05
CA TRP A 31 25.26 7.29 0.33
C TRP A 31 24.26 8.47 0.43
N GLU A 32 23.04 8.14 0.85
CA GLU A 32 21.94 9.09 1.06
C GLU A 32 21.81 9.39 2.55
N HIS A 33 21.70 10.66 2.91
CA HIS A 33 21.52 11.05 4.31
C HIS A 33 20.05 10.95 4.69
N LEU A 34 19.73 10.14 5.70
CA LEU A 34 18.36 9.77 6.08
C LEU A 34 17.47 10.98 6.39
N GLY A 35 18.05 12.03 7.00
CA GLY A 35 17.31 13.26 7.29
C GLY A 35 16.88 14.04 6.04
N PHE A 36 17.69 14.06 4.98
CA PHE A 36 17.33 14.73 3.72
C PHE A 36 16.30 13.91 2.94
N VAL A 37 16.45 12.58 2.95
CA VAL A 37 15.49 11.62 2.37
C VAL A 37 14.10 11.80 2.99
N ALA A 38 14.01 11.76 4.32
CA ALA A 38 12.74 11.90 5.03
C ALA A 38 12.07 13.26 4.74
N LEU A 39 12.84 14.35 4.72
CA LEU A 39 12.32 15.67 4.38
C LEU A 39 11.83 15.78 2.94
N ASN A 40 12.53 15.17 1.99
CA ASN A 40 12.09 15.14 0.59
C ASN A 40 10.81 14.33 0.43
N ASP A 41 10.67 13.19 1.11
CA ASP A 41 9.45 12.39 1.08
C ASP A 41 8.26 13.16 1.68
N GLU A 42 8.44 13.78 2.86
CA GLU A 42 7.42 14.65 3.48
C GLU A 42 7.04 15.83 2.56
N LEU A 43 8.01 16.47 1.93
CA LEU A 43 7.78 17.60 1.03
C LEU A 43 7.00 17.19 -0.22
N LEU A 44 7.34 16.06 -0.85
CA LEU A 44 6.58 15.56 -2.00
C LEU A 44 5.14 15.22 -1.60
N HIS A 45 4.96 14.62 -0.43
CA HIS A 45 3.64 14.28 0.09
C HIS A 45 2.76 15.51 0.31
N GLU A 46 3.30 16.58 0.92
CA GLU A 46 2.59 17.86 1.11
C GLU A 46 2.24 18.56 -0.21
N LEU A 47 2.97 18.26 -1.29
CA LEU A 47 2.67 18.71 -2.65
C LEU A 47 1.72 17.77 -3.41
N GLY A 48 1.13 16.78 -2.73
CA GLY A 48 0.19 15.83 -3.32
C GLY A 48 0.84 14.82 -4.28
N GLY A 49 2.14 14.55 -4.13
CA GLY A 49 2.89 13.65 -4.98
C GLY A 49 3.84 12.73 -4.21
N SER A 50 4.64 11.99 -4.97
CA SER A 50 5.67 11.07 -4.50
C SER A 50 6.80 10.98 -5.54
N TRP A 51 7.80 10.13 -5.31
CA TRP A 51 8.90 9.95 -6.27
C TRP A 51 8.43 9.29 -7.58
N ASP A 52 7.44 8.42 -7.51
CA ASP A 52 6.84 7.68 -8.63
C ASP A 52 5.63 8.40 -9.24
N LEU A 53 5.03 9.34 -8.49
CA LEU A 53 4.02 10.27 -8.97
C LEU A 53 4.47 11.72 -8.72
N PRO A 54 5.37 12.26 -9.57
CA PRO A 54 5.90 13.61 -9.37
C PRO A 54 4.80 14.67 -9.32
N PRO A 55 4.89 15.65 -8.39
CA PRO A 55 3.89 16.72 -8.28
C PRO A 55 3.85 17.61 -9.53
N ARG A 56 2.77 18.38 -9.65
CA ARG A 56 2.55 19.29 -10.79
C ARG A 56 3.60 20.41 -10.84
N ALA A 57 3.73 21.02 -12.01
CA ALA A 57 4.82 21.95 -12.31
C ALA A 57 4.71 23.34 -11.70
N ASP A 58 3.48 23.71 -11.45
CA ASP A 58 3.01 25.00 -11.01
C ASP A 58 2.82 25.05 -9.48
N GLU A 59 3.07 23.95 -8.78
CA GLU A 59 3.00 23.89 -7.32
C GLU A 59 4.02 24.83 -6.68
N SER A 60 3.53 25.72 -5.82
CA SER A 60 4.35 26.75 -5.21
C SER A 60 5.03 26.25 -3.93
N PHE A 61 6.36 26.33 -3.92
CA PHE A 61 7.19 26.10 -2.74
C PHE A 61 7.17 27.27 -1.73
N THR A 62 6.38 28.32 -1.97
CA THR A 62 6.26 29.49 -1.07
C THR A 62 4.99 29.47 -0.22
N SER A 63 4.22 28.39 -0.27
CA SER A 63 3.00 28.26 0.54
C SER A 63 3.32 28.09 2.02
N SER A 64 2.54 28.77 2.88
CA SER A 64 2.68 28.68 4.35
C SER A 64 2.44 27.27 4.90
N ARG A 65 1.80 26.37 4.14
CA ARG A 65 1.68 24.95 4.51
C ARG A 65 3.04 24.27 4.69
N LEU A 66 4.08 24.78 4.02
CA LEU A 66 5.43 24.22 4.06
C LEU A 66 6.28 24.81 5.21
N ASP A 67 5.76 25.75 6.01
CA ASP A 67 6.50 26.39 7.10
C ASP A 67 7.10 25.38 8.11
N PRO A 68 6.37 24.32 8.54
CA PRO A 68 6.96 23.29 9.41
C PRO A 68 8.15 22.58 8.76
N LEU A 69 8.09 22.32 7.45
CA LEU A 69 9.16 21.68 6.71
C LEU A 69 10.36 22.61 6.52
N HIS A 70 10.13 23.91 6.29
CA HIS A 70 11.20 24.91 6.26
C HIS A 70 11.96 24.96 7.60
N LEU A 71 11.26 24.86 8.73
CA LEU A 71 11.90 24.83 10.06
C LEU A 71 12.74 23.55 10.24
N LYS A 72 12.17 22.37 9.95
CA LYS A 72 12.90 21.09 10.01
C LYS A 72 14.15 21.11 9.13
N ALA A 73 14.03 21.64 7.91
CA ALA A 73 15.13 21.74 6.96
C ALA A 73 16.24 22.68 7.46
N ARG A 74 15.90 23.83 8.07
CA ARG A 74 16.88 24.73 8.70
C ARG A 74 17.64 24.04 9.83
N LEU A 75 16.94 23.34 10.73
CA LEU A 75 17.57 22.57 11.81
C LEU A 75 18.51 21.49 11.26
N LEU A 76 18.13 20.82 10.18
CA LEU A 76 19.00 19.84 9.53
C LEU A 76 20.25 20.51 8.95
N ILE A 77 20.11 21.62 8.23
CA ILE A 77 21.22 22.38 7.64
C ILE A 77 22.19 22.89 8.72
N GLU A 78 21.68 23.37 9.86
CA GLU A 78 22.52 23.85 10.97
C GLU A 78 23.52 22.79 11.48
N ARG A 79 23.13 21.52 11.46
CA ARG A 79 24.01 20.40 11.86
C ARG A 79 25.20 20.22 10.91
N PHE A 80 25.08 20.69 9.67
CA PHE A 80 26.11 20.61 8.63
C PHE A 80 26.98 21.88 8.55
N ASN A 81 26.48 23.03 9.01
CA ASN A 81 27.15 24.33 8.91
C ASN A 81 28.49 24.44 9.66
N SER A 82 28.83 23.49 10.54
CA SER A 82 30.13 23.41 11.20
C SER A 82 31.27 22.93 10.28
N THR A 83 30.96 22.47 9.06
CA THR A 83 31.92 21.88 8.12
C THR A 83 32.23 22.79 6.93
N ARG A 84 33.46 22.70 6.39
CA ARG A 84 33.97 23.63 5.35
C ARG A 84 33.29 23.46 3.99
N VAL A 85 33.01 22.22 3.59
CA VAL A 85 32.28 21.87 2.35
C VAL A 85 31.47 20.60 2.60
N TRP A 86 30.16 20.66 2.40
CA TRP A 86 29.25 19.55 2.61
C TRP A 86 28.22 19.44 1.48
N GLY A 87 27.60 18.27 1.38
CA GLY A 87 26.52 18.02 0.43
C GLY A 87 25.70 16.80 0.81
N TRP A 88 24.69 16.50 0.00
CA TRP A 88 23.88 15.30 0.13
C TRP A 88 23.50 14.78 -1.26
N LYS A 89 23.13 13.52 -1.32
CA LYS A 89 22.60 12.88 -2.52
C LYS A 89 21.21 12.36 -2.20
N ASP A 90 20.27 12.68 -3.07
CA ASP A 90 18.92 12.13 -3.11
C ASP A 90 18.35 12.35 -4.52
N PRO A 91 17.88 11.31 -5.24
CA PRO A 91 17.26 11.47 -6.56
C PRO A 91 16.06 12.42 -6.56
N ARG A 92 15.28 12.48 -5.47
CA ARG A 92 14.08 13.32 -5.33
C ARG A 92 14.40 14.81 -5.33
N ASN A 93 15.66 15.18 -5.07
CA ASN A 93 16.09 16.57 -5.19
C ASN A 93 15.79 17.14 -6.58
N SER A 94 15.75 16.34 -7.65
CA SER A 94 15.34 16.83 -8.97
C SER A 94 13.94 17.45 -9.00
N LEU A 95 13.06 17.05 -8.07
CA LEU A 95 11.70 17.56 -7.92
C LEU A 95 11.62 18.65 -6.84
N THR A 96 12.40 18.52 -5.77
CA THR A 96 12.33 19.40 -4.59
C THR A 96 13.38 20.51 -4.59
N LEU A 97 14.23 20.62 -5.61
CA LEU A 97 15.32 21.58 -5.66
C LEU A 97 14.92 23.03 -5.41
N PRO A 98 13.77 23.54 -5.93
CA PRO A 98 13.38 24.92 -5.69
C PRO A 98 13.18 25.23 -4.20
N PHE A 99 12.68 24.27 -3.40
CA PHE A 99 12.59 24.41 -1.94
C PHE A 99 13.97 24.57 -1.31
N TRP A 100 14.92 23.71 -1.66
CA TRP A 100 16.26 23.74 -1.10
C TRP A 100 17.05 24.98 -1.51
N GLN A 101 16.83 25.50 -2.73
CA GLN A 101 17.47 26.75 -3.19
C GLN A 101 17.00 27.98 -2.41
N GLN A 102 15.75 28.00 -1.91
CA GLN A 102 15.27 29.08 -1.03
C GLN A 102 16.02 29.10 0.31
N LEU A 103 16.34 27.92 0.84
CA LEU A 103 17.08 27.78 2.10
C LEU A 103 18.60 27.93 1.91
N LEU A 104 19.12 27.55 0.74
CA LEU A 104 20.54 27.58 0.37
C LEU A 104 20.75 28.29 -0.97
N PRO A 105 20.73 29.64 -1.01
CA PRO A 105 20.83 30.39 -2.27
C PRO A 105 22.14 30.18 -3.05
N LYS A 106 23.18 29.67 -2.39
CA LYS A 106 24.50 29.36 -2.97
C LYS A 106 24.67 27.86 -3.31
N LEU A 107 23.60 27.08 -3.26
CA LEU A 107 23.63 25.64 -3.53
C LEU A 107 24.15 25.38 -4.94
N LYS A 108 25.21 24.58 -5.03
CA LYS A 108 25.77 24.07 -6.28
C LYS A 108 25.15 22.70 -6.56
N THR A 109 24.68 22.49 -7.79
CA THR A 109 23.99 21.26 -8.20
C THR A 109 24.87 20.47 -9.16
N LEU A 110 25.19 19.23 -8.79
CA LEU A 110 25.90 18.30 -9.68
C LEU A 110 24.90 17.35 -10.32
N ILE A 111 24.81 17.38 -11.65
CA ILE A 111 23.85 16.59 -12.42
C ILE A 111 24.58 15.39 -13.01
N MET A 112 24.23 14.20 -12.55
CA MET A 112 24.79 12.94 -13.03
C MET A 112 23.84 12.29 -14.05
N VAL A 113 24.19 12.38 -15.32
CA VAL A 113 23.36 11.88 -16.42
C VAL A 113 23.69 10.42 -16.69
N ARG A 114 22.64 9.60 -16.80
CA ARG A 114 22.71 8.20 -17.19
C ARG A 114 21.77 7.96 -18.37
N ASN A 115 22.13 7.01 -19.23
CA ASN A 115 21.31 6.63 -20.36
C ASN A 115 19.86 6.28 -19.91
N PRO A 116 18.82 6.83 -20.56
CA PRO A 116 17.42 6.60 -20.20
C PRO A 116 17.03 5.12 -20.11
N LEU A 117 17.51 4.28 -21.05
CA LEU A 117 17.21 2.84 -21.06
C LEU A 117 17.92 2.10 -19.93
N GLU A 118 19.12 2.52 -19.55
CA GLU A 118 19.79 1.93 -18.39
C GLU A 118 19.02 2.22 -17.10
N VAL A 119 18.47 3.44 -16.97
CA VAL A 119 17.62 3.81 -15.84
C VAL A 119 16.33 3.01 -15.85
N ALA A 120 15.62 2.94 -16.97
CA ALA A 120 14.39 2.16 -17.10
C ALA A 120 14.63 0.66 -16.83
N HIS A 121 15.72 0.10 -17.34
CA HIS A 121 16.11 -1.29 -17.07
C HIS A 121 16.41 -1.53 -15.59
N SER A 122 17.17 -0.62 -14.96
CA SER A 122 17.49 -0.69 -13.53
C SER A 122 16.23 -0.62 -12.66
N MET A 123 15.28 0.25 -13.02
CA MET A 123 14.01 0.39 -12.30
C MET A 123 13.13 -0.85 -12.45
N ARG A 124 13.04 -1.41 -13.66
CA ARG A 124 12.33 -2.67 -13.91
C ARG A 124 12.88 -3.81 -13.06
N LYS A 125 14.21 -3.94 -12.99
CA LYS A 125 14.85 -5.00 -12.20
C LYS A 125 14.59 -4.85 -10.69
N ARG A 126 14.54 -3.61 -10.19
CA ARG A 126 14.39 -3.33 -8.75
C ARG A 126 12.92 -3.34 -8.29
N ASN A 127 12.02 -2.72 -9.06
CA ASN A 127 10.65 -2.42 -8.66
C ASN A 127 9.59 -3.03 -9.59
N GLY A 128 9.97 -3.86 -10.57
CA GLY A 128 9.02 -4.45 -11.52
C GLY A 128 8.37 -3.46 -12.51
N SER A 129 8.80 -2.20 -12.53
CA SER A 129 8.19 -1.14 -13.35
C SER A 129 8.35 -1.37 -14.86
N SER A 130 7.41 -0.86 -15.67
CA SER A 130 7.53 -0.91 -17.13
C SER A 130 8.65 0.00 -17.66
N TYR A 131 9.17 -0.31 -18.86
CA TYR A 131 10.16 0.55 -19.53
C TYR A 131 9.60 1.94 -19.85
N SER A 132 8.33 2.02 -20.27
CA SER A 132 7.67 3.30 -20.57
C SER A 132 7.57 4.18 -19.32
N PHE A 133 7.25 3.58 -18.17
CA PHE A 133 7.22 4.29 -16.90
C PHE A 133 8.60 4.81 -16.51
N GLY A 134 9.64 3.97 -16.59
CA GLY A 134 11.02 4.37 -16.29
C GLY A 134 11.54 5.49 -17.19
N LEU A 135 11.25 5.44 -18.50
CA LEU A 135 11.59 6.49 -19.46
C LEU A 135 10.87 7.80 -19.16
N ARG A 136 9.58 7.74 -18.78
CA ARG A 136 8.80 8.93 -18.45
C ARG A 136 9.29 9.59 -17.17
N LEU A 137 9.59 8.82 -16.13
CA LEU A 137 10.18 9.36 -14.90
C LEU A 137 11.56 9.97 -15.16
N TRP A 138 12.39 9.30 -15.96
CA TRP A 138 13.70 9.85 -16.36
C TRP A 138 13.54 11.22 -17.03
N GLU A 139 12.58 11.35 -17.95
CA GLU A 139 12.30 12.62 -18.63
C GLU A 139 11.87 13.71 -17.65
N ILE A 140 10.87 13.43 -16.80
CA ILE A 140 10.34 14.39 -15.83
C ILE A 140 11.46 14.88 -14.90
N TYR A 141 12.21 13.96 -14.29
CA TYR A 141 13.26 14.31 -13.33
C TYR A 141 14.34 15.20 -13.96
N ASN A 142 14.82 14.85 -15.15
CA ASN A 142 15.87 15.63 -15.80
C ASN A 142 15.37 16.99 -16.29
N ARG A 143 14.14 17.06 -16.80
CA ARG A 143 13.53 18.32 -17.24
C ARG A 143 13.36 19.30 -16.07
N ARG A 144 12.80 18.82 -14.96
CA ARG A 144 12.65 19.60 -13.71
C ARG A 144 13.96 20.16 -13.20
N LEU A 145 15.00 19.33 -13.19
CA LEU A 145 16.31 19.70 -12.71
C LEU A 145 16.95 20.80 -13.58
N ILE A 146 16.80 20.71 -14.90
CA ILE A 146 17.32 21.72 -15.85
C ILE A 146 16.55 23.04 -15.73
N GLU A 147 15.23 22.97 -15.54
CA GLU A 147 14.36 24.14 -15.36
C GLU A 147 14.65 24.87 -14.03
N ALA A 148 14.92 24.12 -12.97
CA ALA A 148 15.14 24.67 -11.63
C ALA A 148 16.53 25.31 -11.43
N VAL A 149 17.55 24.95 -12.20
CA VAL A 149 18.93 25.40 -11.95
C VAL A 149 19.50 26.25 -13.08
N ASN A 150 19.88 27.47 -12.71
CA ASN A 150 20.61 28.38 -13.57
C ASN A 150 22.00 27.81 -13.95
N GLY A 151 22.44 28.03 -15.19
CA GLY A 151 23.66 27.45 -15.75
C GLY A 151 24.95 27.70 -14.97
N LYS A 152 25.02 28.75 -14.13
CA LYS A 152 26.20 29.05 -13.29
C LYS A 152 26.26 28.24 -11.98
N GLN A 153 25.13 27.67 -11.55
CA GLN A 153 25.03 26.90 -10.29
C GLN A 153 24.89 25.40 -10.54
N ARG A 154 25.04 24.95 -11.79
CA ARG A 154 25.05 23.52 -12.14
C ARG A 154 26.32 23.11 -12.86
N LEU A 155 26.68 21.85 -12.68
CA LEU A 155 27.64 21.14 -13.51
C LEU A 155 27.00 19.83 -13.96
N VAL A 156 26.99 19.57 -15.27
CA VAL A 156 26.51 18.30 -15.82
C VAL A 156 27.71 17.39 -16.07
N THR A 157 27.57 16.13 -15.70
CA THR A 157 28.52 15.03 -15.96
C THR A 157 27.75 13.79 -16.40
N HIS A 158 28.42 12.80 -16.99
CA HIS A 158 27.79 11.53 -17.34
C HIS A 158 28.63 10.33 -16.93
N TYR A 159 27.95 9.20 -16.74
CA TYR A 159 28.53 7.98 -16.16
C TYR A 159 29.79 7.48 -16.87
N ASP A 160 29.85 7.55 -18.20
CA ASP A 160 30.99 7.03 -18.96
C ASP A 160 32.29 7.79 -18.75
N LEU A 161 32.27 9.09 -18.44
CA LEU A 161 33.49 9.90 -18.25
C LEU A 161 34.34 9.36 -17.10
N PHE A 162 33.71 8.83 -16.06
CA PHE A 162 34.40 8.25 -14.92
C PHE A 162 35.14 6.95 -15.26
N PHE A 163 34.77 6.25 -16.34
CA PHE A 163 35.48 5.04 -16.78
C PHE A 163 36.55 5.33 -17.82
N GLN A 164 36.50 6.50 -18.46
CA GLN A 164 37.47 6.92 -19.47
C GLN A 164 38.61 7.71 -18.82
N GLU A 165 38.29 8.78 -18.09
CA GLU A 165 39.25 9.71 -17.50
C GLU A 165 38.80 10.11 -16.07
N PRO A 166 38.78 9.17 -15.10
CA PRO A 166 38.22 9.41 -13.76
C PRO A 166 38.86 10.59 -13.02
N GLU A 167 40.18 10.75 -13.16
CA GLU A 167 40.91 11.81 -12.48
C GLU A 167 40.57 13.19 -13.04
N PHE A 168 40.51 13.34 -14.36
CA PHE A 168 40.13 14.59 -15.01
C PHE A 168 38.70 14.99 -14.64
N GLU A 169 37.77 14.03 -14.68
CA GLU A 169 36.37 14.28 -14.34
C GLU A 169 36.20 14.67 -12.87
N LEU A 170 36.88 13.98 -11.95
CA LEU A 170 36.84 14.32 -10.54
C LEU A 170 37.44 15.70 -10.27
N ARG A 171 38.56 16.07 -10.92
CA ARG A 171 39.13 17.42 -10.78
C ARG A 171 38.14 18.50 -11.23
N ARG A 172 37.47 18.29 -12.36
CA ARG A 172 36.44 19.24 -12.86
C ARG A 172 35.34 19.45 -11.82
N ILE A 173 34.92 18.37 -11.15
CA ILE A 173 33.85 18.42 -10.15
C ILE A 173 34.35 19.04 -8.85
N THR A 174 35.54 18.68 -8.35
CA THR A 174 36.11 19.26 -7.12
C THR A 174 36.37 20.75 -7.28
N ASP A 175 36.86 21.19 -8.44
CA ASP A 175 37.03 22.62 -8.76
C ASP A 175 35.69 23.35 -8.74
N PHE A 176 34.66 22.75 -9.36
CA PHE A 176 33.33 23.33 -9.39
C PHE A 176 32.73 23.47 -7.99
N ILE A 177 32.82 22.46 -7.12
CA ILE A 177 32.22 22.51 -5.77
C ILE A 177 33.12 23.20 -4.74
N GLY A 178 34.42 23.31 -4.98
CA GLY A 178 35.41 23.97 -4.11
C GLY A 178 36.09 23.01 -3.13
N LEU A 179 36.26 21.74 -3.49
CA LEU A 179 37.05 20.78 -2.72
C LEU A 179 38.54 20.84 -3.08
N PRO A 180 39.46 20.50 -2.15
CA PRO A 180 40.88 20.42 -2.44
C PRO A 180 41.21 19.30 -3.44
N ASP A 181 42.19 19.56 -4.31
CA ASP A 181 42.67 18.60 -5.32
C ASP A 181 43.56 17.47 -4.74
N VAL A 182 43.93 17.56 -3.46
CA VAL A 182 44.93 16.69 -2.82
C VAL A 182 44.55 15.20 -2.86
N GLN A 183 43.26 14.88 -2.78
CA GLN A 183 42.74 13.51 -2.70
C GLN A 183 42.15 13.02 -4.03
N VAL A 184 42.21 13.80 -5.11
CA VAL A 184 41.54 13.45 -6.37
C VAL A 184 42.19 12.22 -7.01
N ALA A 185 43.53 12.16 -7.06
CA ALA A 185 44.24 11.04 -7.65
C ALA A 185 43.98 9.72 -6.89
N SER A 186 43.94 9.76 -5.55
CA SER A 186 43.64 8.57 -4.73
C SER A 186 42.17 8.14 -4.85
N ALA A 187 41.24 9.10 -4.92
CA ALA A 187 39.83 8.81 -5.14
C ALA A 187 39.58 8.22 -6.54
N ALA A 188 40.23 8.75 -7.59
CA ALA A 188 40.13 8.25 -8.96
C ALA A 188 40.55 6.78 -9.07
N ALA A 189 41.55 6.36 -8.30
CA ALA A 189 42.01 4.96 -8.26
C ALA A 189 40.96 3.98 -7.68
N LEU A 190 39.92 4.47 -6.98
CA LEU A 190 38.83 3.64 -6.46
C LEU A 190 37.81 3.23 -7.55
N VAL A 191 37.91 3.77 -8.76
CA VAL A 191 37.01 3.43 -9.87
C VAL A 191 37.40 2.06 -10.44
N THR A 192 36.62 1.03 -10.09
CA THR A 192 36.79 -0.32 -10.64
C THR A 192 36.01 -0.49 -11.95
N THR A 193 36.70 -0.83 -13.04
CA THR A 193 36.14 -1.07 -14.39
C THR A 193 35.23 -2.30 -14.51
N ARG A 194 35.19 -3.18 -13.50
CA ARG A 194 34.49 -4.48 -13.55
C ARG A 194 33.00 -4.50 -13.19
N ARG A 195 32.36 -3.36 -12.86
CA ARG A 195 30.94 -3.32 -12.41
C ARG A 195 29.97 -2.67 -13.40
N ARG A 196 30.22 -2.76 -14.71
CA ARG A 196 29.24 -2.34 -15.72
C ARG A 196 28.34 -3.51 -16.11
N ASN A 197 27.26 -3.72 -15.37
CA ASN A 197 26.34 -4.85 -15.62
C ASN A 197 25.45 -4.63 -16.87
N THR A 198 25.30 -3.40 -17.36
CA THR A 198 24.49 -3.08 -18.55
C THR A 198 24.95 -1.76 -19.19
N HIS A 199 25.06 -1.72 -20.52
CA HIS A 199 25.36 -0.53 -21.32
C HIS A 199 24.37 -0.42 -22.47
N PHE A 200 23.77 0.76 -22.67
CA PHE A 200 22.99 1.06 -23.87
C PHE A 200 23.57 2.27 -24.63
N THR A 201 23.59 2.20 -25.96
CA THR A 201 24.03 3.30 -26.84
C THR A 201 22.86 4.22 -27.25
N VAL A 202 23.16 5.32 -27.93
CA VAL A 202 22.13 6.23 -28.47
C VAL A 202 21.37 5.57 -29.62
N GLU A 203 22.04 4.76 -30.43
CA GLU A 203 21.43 3.98 -31.51
C GLU A 203 20.40 3.01 -30.96
N GLN A 204 20.71 2.37 -29.82
CA GLN A 204 19.76 1.46 -29.15
C GLN A 204 18.54 2.19 -28.56
N LEU A 205 18.62 3.49 -28.25
CA LEU A 205 17.45 4.31 -27.91
C LEU A 205 16.53 4.48 -29.12
N ILE A 206 17.12 4.71 -30.29
CA ILE A 206 16.38 4.87 -31.55
C ILE A 206 15.73 3.54 -31.96
N ASP A 207 16.49 2.44 -31.89
CA ASP A 207 16.01 1.10 -32.23
C ASP A 207 14.90 0.63 -31.30
N ALA A 208 14.96 1.00 -30.01
CA ALA A 208 13.92 0.74 -29.02
C ALA A 208 12.67 1.63 -29.19
N ARG A 209 12.63 2.50 -30.21
CA ARG A 209 11.54 3.46 -30.49
C ARG A 209 11.20 4.36 -29.30
N VAL A 210 12.23 4.80 -28.56
CA VAL A 210 12.05 5.80 -27.50
C VAL A 210 11.57 7.11 -28.10
N ALA A 211 10.69 7.83 -27.38
CA ALA A 211 10.14 9.10 -27.82
C ALA A 211 11.24 10.10 -28.20
N PRO A 212 11.14 10.80 -29.36
CA PRO A 212 12.17 11.73 -29.83
C PRO A 212 12.55 12.79 -28.79
N GLU A 213 11.60 13.26 -27.98
CA GLU A 213 11.80 14.28 -26.95
C GLU A 213 12.77 13.80 -25.86
N VAL A 214 12.73 12.52 -25.50
CA VAL A 214 13.62 11.91 -24.51
C VAL A 214 15.03 11.78 -25.08
N ILE A 215 15.14 11.41 -26.36
CA ILE A 215 16.42 11.28 -27.06
C ILE A 215 17.10 12.65 -27.19
N GLU A 216 16.35 13.68 -27.59
CA GLU A 216 16.87 15.04 -27.72
C GLU A 216 17.27 15.64 -26.37
N LEU A 217 16.48 15.41 -25.31
CA LEU A 217 16.86 15.82 -23.94
C LEU A 217 18.16 15.15 -23.49
N TYR A 218 18.31 13.84 -23.73
CA TYR A 218 19.52 13.10 -23.41
C TYR A 218 20.74 13.61 -24.19
N ARG A 219 20.61 13.82 -25.51
CA ARG A 219 21.67 14.38 -26.35
C ARG A 219 22.10 15.77 -25.87
N GLY A 220 21.14 16.62 -25.54
CA GLY A 220 21.41 17.96 -25.01
C GLY A 220 22.23 17.93 -23.71
N LEU A 221 21.86 17.04 -22.79
CA LEU A 221 22.56 16.85 -21.51
C LEU A 221 23.98 16.30 -21.69
N ILE A 222 24.17 15.31 -22.57
CA ILE A 222 25.50 14.77 -22.90
C ILE A 222 26.38 15.82 -23.57
N ALA A 223 25.80 16.63 -24.46
CA ALA A 223 26.51 17.74 -25.09
C ALA A 223 26.94 18.80 -24.05
N GLU A 224 26.09 19.15 -23.08
CA GLU A 224 26.44 20.07 -21.99
C GLU A 224 27.58 19.52 -21.11
N ALA A 225 27.51 18.23 -20.75
CA ALA A 225 28.59 17.54 -20.03
C ALA A 225 29.92 17.60 -20.78
N SER A 226 29.87 17.56 -22.12
CA SER A 226 31.04 17.60 -22.99
C SER A 226 31.54 19.02 -23.30
N ARG A 227 30.67 20.05 -23.33
CA ARG A 227 31.03 21.44 -23.68
C ARG A 227 32.02 22.09 -22.71
N THR A 228 32.06 21.66 -21.46
CA THR A 228 33.05 22.15 -20.48
C THR A 228 34.45 21.58 -20.71
N ARG A 229 34.62 20.63 -21.66
CA ARG A 229 35.90 20.13 -22.16
C ARG A 229 36.59 21.14 -23.10
N ASP A 230 35.83 21.83 -23.94
CA ASP A 230 36.35 22.68 -25.02
C ASP A 230 36.66 24.12 -24.59
N GLY A 231 36.32 24.50 -23.34
CA GLY A 231 36.53 25.85 -22.80
C GLY A 231 38.01 26.30 -22.64
N LYS A 232 38.98 25.42 -22.88
CA LYS A 232 40.42 25.77 -22.98
C LYS A 232 41.02 25.55 -24.37
N ALA A 233 40.25 25.08 -25.35
CA ALA A 233 40.71 24.90 -26.72
C ALA A 233 39.68 25.45 -27.71
N SER A 234 40.00 26.61 -28.29
CA SER A 234 39.33 27.23 -29.46
C SER A 234 38.20 28.24 -29.19
N MET A 235 38.61 29.45 -28.79
CA MET A 235 38.07 30.68 -29.42
C MET A 235 38.92 31.02 -30.65
N ALA A 236 38.91 30.15 -31.66
CA ALA A 236 39.36 30.46 -33.02
C ALA A 236 39.07 29.22 -33.88
N ASN A 237 37.89 29.16 -34.52
CA ASN A 237 37.60 28.45 -35.79
C ASN A 237 36.11 28.10 -36.02
N ALA A 238 35.16 28.63 -35.26
CA ALA A 238 33.74 28.45 -35.53
C ALA A 238 33.17 29.43 -36.59
N ARG A 239 33.89 29.64 -37.71
CA ARG A 239 33.36 30.35 -38.90
C ARG A 239 33.79 29.74 -40.25
N GLN A 240 34.45 28.57 -40.28
CA GLN A 240 34.93 27.97 -41.53
C GLN A 240 34.85 26.43 -41.49
N ALA A 241 33.66 25.87 -41.38
CA ALA A 241 33.45 24.43 -41.62
C ALA A 241 31.98 24.13 -41.99
N THR A 242 31.44 24.90 -42.93
CA THR A 242 30.32 24.45 -43.77
C THR A 242 30.90 24.26 -45.16
N LYS A 243 30.66 23.07 -45.73
CA LYS A 243 31.13 22.54 -47.03
C LYS A 243 32.49 21.85 -46.99
N GLN A 244 32.47 20.52 -46.85
CA GLN A 244 33.18 19.56 -47.71
C GLN A 244 33.12 18.16 -47.05
N ASN A 245 32.25 17.29 -47.57
CA ASN A 245 32.50 15.86 -47.81
C ASN A 245 31.18 15.13 -48.15
N GLU A 246 30.85 15.09 -49.44
CA GLU A 246 30.05 14.01 -50.05
C GLU A 246 31.01 13.21 -50.94
N PRO A 247 31.04 11.86 -50.88
CA PRO A 247 31.83 11.06 -51.80
C PRO A 247 31.09 10.78 -53.11
N ASN A 248 31.80 11.02 -54.21
CA ASN A 248 31.47 10.67 -55.60
C ASN A 248 31.03 9.20 -55.78
N LEU A 249 29.88 8.99 -56.44
CA LEU A 249 29.51 7.72 -57.08
C LEU A 249 29.26 7.97 -58.59
N LEU A 250 29.83 7.08 -59.41
CA LEU A 250 29.95 7.19 -60.87
C LEU A 250 28.59 7.15 -61.60
N PRO A 251 28.46 7.82 -62.77
CA PRO A 251 27.21 7.90 -63.53
C PRO A 251 26.98 6.64 -64.37
N GLY A 252 25.86 5.95 -64.16
CA GLY A 252 25.45 4.86 -65.06
C GLY A 252 24.37 3.86 -64.60
N SER A 253 23.86 3.91 -63.36
CA SER A 253 23.05 2.79 -62.83
C SER A 253 21.60 3.09 -62.45
N VAL A 254 21.09 4.30 -62.70
CA VAL A 254 19.74 4.72 -62.22
C VAL A 254 18.76 4.94 -63.38
N THR A 255 18.58 3.94 -64.24
CA THR A 255 17.59 4.03 -65.34
C THR A 255 16.71 2.79 -65.50
N ARG A 256 16.49 2.02 -64.41
CA ARG A 256 15.44 0.97 -64.37
C ARG A 256 14.51 1.00 -63.15
N LEU A 257 14.69 1.93 -62.20
CA LEU A 257 13.85 2.01 -60.99
C LEU A 257 12.76 3.11 -61.02
N ASN A 258 12.67 3.92 -62.09
CA ASN A 258 11.80 5.09 -62.13
C ASN A 258 10.41 4.87 -62.78
N ALA A 259 9.93 3.63 -62.89
CA ALA A 259 8.58 3.37 -63.44
C ALA A 259 7.54 2.91 -62.38
N PHE A 260 7.94 2.60 -61.14
CA PHE A 260 7.02 2.01 -60.13
C PHE A 260 6.94 2.76 -58.79
N VAL A 261 7.63 3.89 -58.66
CA VAL A 261 7.70 4.67 -57.41
C VAL A 261 6.48 5.58 -57.18
N PRO A 262 5.88 6.24 -58.20
CA PRO A 262 4.77 7.17 -57.95
C PRO A 262 3.47 6.50 -57.44
N GLU A 263 3.10 5.33 -57.98
CA GLU A 263 1.87 4.62 -57.57
C GLU A 263 1.95 4.07 -56.14
N ARG A 264 3.14 3.59 -55.74
CA ARG A 264 3.35 3.09 -54.37
C ARG A 264 3.38 4.21 -53.34
N ILE A 265 3.90 5.38 -53.69
CA ILE A 265 3.86 6.56 -52.81
C ILE A 265 2.42 7.04 -52.63
N ALA A 266 1.62 7.11 -53.70
CA ALA A 266 0.21 7.50 -53.60
C ALA A 266 -0.62 6.53 -52.74
N GLN A 267 -0.40 5.21 -52.89
CA GLN A 267 -1.05 4.21 -52.03
C GLN A 267 -0.64 4.31 -50.56
N ILE A 268 0.63 4.63 -50.28
CA ILE A 268 1.11 4.84 -48.91
C ILE A 268 0.47 6.10 -48.30
N GLU A 269 0.35 7.19 -49.07
CA GLU A 269 -0.26 8.44 -48.60
C GLU A 269 -1.76 8.29 -48.30
N ASP A 270 -2.49 7.51 -49.11
CA ASP A 270 -3.90 7.21 -48.85
C ASP A 270 -4.08 6.31 -47.62
N LEU A 271 -3.24 5.28 -47.47
CA LEU A 271 -3.25 4.43 -46.28
C LEU A 271 -2.92 5.24 -45.01
N TYR A 272 -2.00 6.21 -45.12
CA TYR A 272 -1.64 7.09 -44.01
C TYR A 272 -2.80 8.00 -43.61
N ARG A 273 -3.53 8.57 -44.58
CA ARG A 273 -4.73 9.38 -44.32
C ARG A 273 -5.83 8.59 -43.63
N GLU A 274 -6.05 7.35 -44.05
CA GLU A 274 -7.06 6.47 -43.46
C GLU A 274 -6.67 6.05 -42.03
N LEU A 275 -5.39 5.77 -41.79
CA LEU A 275 -4.89 5.46 -40.45
C LEU A 275 -4.98 6.67 -39.51
N LEU A 276 -4.69 7.87 -40.02
CA LEU A 276 -4.76 9.12 -39.25
C LEU A 276 -6.19 9.44 -38.84
N THR A 277 -7.15 9.30 -39.76
CA THR A 277 -8.58 9.52 -39.46
C THR A 277 -9.12 8.49 -38.47
N GLN A 278 -8.70 7.23 -38.55
CA GLN A 278 -9.03 6.22 -37.54
C GLN A 278 -8.42 6.52 -36.17
N ALA A 279 -7.18 7.01 -36.13
CA ALA A 279 -6.52 7.40 -34.89
C ALA A 279 -7.17 8.63 -34.24
N GLU A 280 -7.53 9.64 -35.03
CA GLU A 280 -8.27 10.82 -34.58
C GLU A 280 -9.66 10.46 -34.06
N ALA A 281 -10.38 9.56 -34.73
CA ALA A 281 -11.68 9.08 -34.26
C ALA A 281 -11.57 8.33 -32.93
N ARG A 282 -10.55 7.46 -32.78
CA ARG A 282 -10.28 6.75 -31.51
C ARG A 282 -9.90 7.69 -30.38
N HIS A 283 -9.02 8.66 -30.65
CA HIS A 283 -8.64 9.67 -29.66
C HIS A 283 -9.83 10.52 -29.24
N LYS A 284 -10.71 10.90 -30.17
CA LYS A 284 -11.91 11.67 -29.85
C LYS A 284 -12.85 10.89 -28.92
N LEU A 285 -13.09 9.61 -29.21
CA LEU A 285 -13.90 8.72 -28.37
C LEU A 285 -13.29 8.55 -26.97
N GLN A 286 -11.97 8.36 -26.91
CA GLN A 286 -11.25 8.20 -25.64
C GLN A 286 -11.26 9.49 -24.80
N VAL A 287 -11.17 10.66 -25.44
CA VAL A 287 -11.31 11.96 -24.78
C VAL A 287 -12.74 12.15 -24.26
N GLU A 288 -13.77 11.77 -25.03
CA GLU A 288 -15.16 11.84 -24.58
C GLU A 288 -15.43 10.94 -23.36
N GLU A 289 -14.91 9.70 -23.36
CA GLU A 289 -14.98 8.79 -22.20
C GLU A 289 -14.24 9.33 -20.97
N LEU A 290 -13.01 9.83 -21.16
CA LEU A 290 -12.23 10.46 -20.07
C LEU A 290 -12.94 11.69 -19.51
N THR A 291 -13.57 12.49 -20.37
CA THR A 291 -14.29 13.70 -19.94
C THR A 291 -15.56 13.34 -19.19
N ALA A 292 -16.27 12.28 -19.58
CA ALA A 292 -17.42 11.74 -18.85
C ALA A 292 -16.99 11.20 -17.47
N GLY A 293 -15.91 10.41 -17.41
CA GLY A 293 -15.37 9.90 -16.14
C GLY A 293 -14.84 10.99 -15.20
N LEU A 294 -14.27 12.07 -15.74
CA LEU A 294 -13.86 13.23 -14.95
C LEU A 294 -15.06 13.99 -14.37
N ARG A 295 -16.17 14.11 -15.11
CA ARG A 295 -17.42 14.70 -14.58
C ARG A 295 -17.99 13.87 -13.44
N ASP A 296 -18.05 12.55 -13.60
CA ASP A 296 -18.59 11.64 -12.58
C ASP A 296 -17.74 11.67 -11.30
N LYS A 297 -16.41 11.66 -11.44
CA LYS A 297 -15.48 11.86 -10.31
C LYS A 297 -15.61 13.22 -9.64
N SER A 298 -15.90 14.28 -10.41
CA SER A 298 -16.05 15.63 -9.86
C SER A 298 -17.35 15.76 -9.04
N ILE A 299 -18.42 15.09 -9.48
CA ILE A 299 -19.69 14.99 -8.73
C ILE A 299 -19.47 14.19 -7.45
N SER A 300 -18.83 13.01 -7.54
CA SER A 300 -18.53 12.17 -6.37
C SER A 300 -17.61 12.87 -5.36
N LEU A 301 -16.63 13.66 -5.83
CA LEU A 301 -15.76 14.46 -4.96
C LEU A 301 -16.55 15.56 -4.24
N ALA A 302 -17.44 16.27 -4.94
CA ALA A 302 -18.29 17.29 -4.33
C ALA A 302 -19.23 16.69 -3.27
N GLU A 303 -19.81 15.51 -3.54
CA GLU A 303 -20.64 14.77 -2.56
C GLU A 303 -19.83 14.31 -1.35
N SER A 304 -18.58 13.89 -1.55
CA SER A 304 -17.67 13.49 -0.46
C SER A 304 -17.25 14.69 0.40
N GLU A 305 -16.94 15.83 -0.21
CA GLU A 305 -16.58 17.07 0.50
C GLU A 305 -17.75 17.61 1.34
N GLU A 306 -18.99 17.53 0.81
CA GLU A 306 -20.19 17.88 1.55
C GLU A 306 -20.39 16.96 2.78
N ARG A 307 -20.18 15.65 2.59
CA ARG A 307 -20.30 14.65 3.66
C ARG A 307 -19.22 14.79 4.73
N GLU A 308 -18.00 15.15 4.33
CA GLU A 308 -16.92 15.46 5.28
C GLU A 308 -17.24 16.72 6.11
N SER A 309 -17.80 17.76 5.47
CA SER A 309 -18.25 18.98 6.15
C SER A 309 -19.34 18.67 7.19
N GLU A 310 -20.33 17.85 6.82
CA GLU A 310 -21.41 17.40 7.72
C GLU A 310 -20.85 16.62 8.92
N LEU A 311 -19.94 15.67 8.69
CA LEU A 311 -19.30 14.89 9.74
C LEU A 311 -18.45 15.75 10.67
N ARG A 312 -17.68 16.70 10.14
CA ARG A 312 -16.89 17.66 10.95
C ARG A 312 -17.80 18.54 11.81
N GLN A 313 -18.95 18.98 11.28
CA GLN A 313 -19.93 19.74 12.04
C GLN A 313 -20.53 18.89 13.18
N ARG A 314 -20.89 17.63 12.89
CA ARG A 314 -21.44 16.69 13.87
C ARG A 314 -20.45 16.36 14.99
N LEU A 315 -19.18 16.13 14.64
CA LEU A 315 -18.11 15.87 15.60
C LEU A 315 -17.85 17.08 16.50
N ARG A 316 -17.86 18.31 15.95
CA ARG A 316 -17.76 19.54 16.75
C ARG A 316 -18.91 19.71 17.73
N LEU A 317 -20.14 19.34 17.34
CA LEU A 317 -21.30 19.38 18.23
C LEU A 317 -21.18 18.33 19.36
N GLN A 318 -20.72 17.12 19.04
CA GLN A 318 -20.47 16.07 20.02
C GLN A 318 -19.36 16.43 21.01
N LEU A 319 -18.25 17.00 20.55
CA LEU A 319 -17.19 17.52 21.42
C LEU A 319 -17.70 18.60 22.38
N LYS A 320 -18.51 19.56 21.90
CA LYS A 320 -19.13 20.58 22.75
C LYS A 320 -20.14 20.02 23.75
N ALA A 321 -20.77 18.88 23.45
CA ALA A 321 -21.66 18.19 24.38
C ALA A 321 -20.85 17.43 25.44
N ALA A 322 -19.79 16.73 25.04
CA ALA A 322 -18.86 16.04 25.93
C ALA A 322 -18.17 17.00 26.92
N ASP A 323 -17.69 18.15 26.45
CA ASP A 323 -17.08 19.18 27.30
C ASP A 323 -18.05 19.79 28.31
N ARG A 324 -19.35 19.85 27.97
CA ARG A 324 -20.39 20.29 28.90
C ARG A 324 -20.68 19.21 29.95
N LEU A 325 -20.71 17.95 29.55
CA LEU A 325 -20.91 16.83 30.45
C LEU A 325 -19.73 16.67 31.42
N CYS A 326 -18.49 16.81 30.95
CA CYS A 326 -17.30 16.76 31.80
C CYS A 326 -17.34 17.85 32.87
N ARG A 327 -17.65 19.10 32.49
CA ARG A 327 -17.81 20.20 33.47
C ARG A 327 -18.91 19.93 34.50
N PHE A 328 -20.03 19.34 34.08
CA PHE A 328 -21.11 18.99 34.99
C PHE A 328 -20.70 17.85 35.96
N LEU A 329 -19.93 16.88 35.49
CA LEU A 329 -19.36 15.81 36.31
C LEU A 329 -18.32 16.33 37.31
N ASP A 330 -17.51 17.30 36.91
CA ASP A 330 -16.55 17.96 37.79
C ASP A 330 -17.27 18.77 38.88
N GLU A 331 -18.30 19.55 38.53
CA GLU A 331 -19.12 20.29 39.49
C GLU A 331 -19.83 19.37 40.49
N THR A 332 -20.31 18.21 40.04
CA THR A 332 -20.96 17.23 40.92
C THR A 332 -19.95 16.47 41.79
N ASN A 333 -18.75 16.17 41.29
CA ASN A 333 -17.67 15.62 42.09
C ASN A 333 -17.18 16.60 43.15
N ASP A 334 -17.05 17.89 42.84
CA ASP A 334 -16.71 18.94 43.79
C ASP A 334 -17.79 19.11 44.86
N ALA A 335 -19.07 19.07 44.47
CA ALA A 335 -20.18 19.09 45.42
C ALA A 335 -20.18 17.85 46.33
N ALA A 336 -19.89 16.66 45.79
CA ALA A 336 -19.77 15.42 46.55
C ALA A 336 -18.55 15.43 47.49
N ALA A 337 -17.42 16.01 47.07
CA ALA A 337 -16.23 16.19 47.89
C ALA A 337 -16.49 17.13 49.08
N ARG A 338 -17.19 18.25 48.85
CA ARG A 338 -17.64 19.18 49.90
C ARG A 338 -18.61 18.53 50.89
N LEU A 339 -19.46 17.61 50.43
CA LEU A 339 -20.34 16.83 51.30
C LEU A 339 -19.56 15.80 52.13
N ARG A 340 -18.56 15.13 51.56
CA ARG A 340 -17.71 14.16 52.28
C ARG A 340 -16.81 14.81 53.34
N SER A 341 -16.38 16.05 53.12
CA SER A 341 -15.57 16.83 54.08
C SER A 341 -16.38 17.58 55.14
N SER A 342 -17.71 17.57 55.04
CA SER A 342 -18.59 18.17 56.04
C SER A 342 -18.62 17.34 57.33
N ALA A 343 -18.35 17.97 58.47
CA ALA A 343 -18.38 17.34 59.80
C ALA A 343 -19.72 16.65 60.11
N ARG A 344 -20.82 17.10 59.49
CA ARG A 344 -22.15 16.49 59.61
C ARG A 344 -22.23 15.12 58.95
N TRP A 345 -21.51 14.89 57.86
CA TRP A 345 -21.48 13.61 57.13
C TRP A 345 -20.62 12.56 57.86
N GLN A 346 -19.50 12.97 58.46
CA GLN A 346 -18.64 12.07 59.23
C GLN A 346 -19.28 11.58 60.54
N ILE A 347 -20.17 12.38 61.14
CA ILE A 347 -20.86 12.02 62.40
C ILE A 347 -22.15 11.22 62.15
N ALA A 348 -22.85 11.44 61.04
CA ALA A 348 -24.16 10.82 60.80
C ALA A 348 -24.10 9.33 60.39
N ASN A 349 -23.00 8.88 59.77
CA ASN A 349 -22.91 7.54 59.20
C ASN A 349 -22.81 6.39 60.24
N PRO A 350 -22.06 6.53 61.35
CA PRO A 350 -22.03 5.51 62.39
C PRO A 350 -23.36 5.37 63.13
N ILE A 351 -24.04 6.51 63.38
CA ILE A 351 -25.29 6.57 64.16
C ILE A 351 -26.47 6.02 63.35
N ALA A 352 -26.51 6.27 62.04
CA ALA A 352 -27.52 5.70 61.14
C ALA A 352 -27.37 4.18 60.98
N ALA A 353 -26.13 3.68 60.89
CA ALA A 353 -25.84 2.24 60.85
C ALA A 353 -26.22 1.52 62.16
N LEU A 354 -26.02 2.18 63.32
CA LEU A 354 -26.38 1.64 64.64
C LEU A 354 -27.90 1.57 64.83
N LYS A 355 -28.65 2.60 64.38
CA LYS A 355 -30.13 2.61 64.45
C LYS A 355 -30.78 1.63 63.48
N ALA A 356 -30.17 1.35 62.33
CA ALA A 356 -30.68 0.37 61.35
C ALA A 356 -30.58 -1.08 61.84
N LYS A 357 -29.69 -1.40 62.79
CA LYS A 357 -29.59 -2.72 63.43
C LYS A 357 -30.62 -2.95 64.55
N LEU A 358 -31.27 -1.89 65.05
CA LEU A 358 -32.11 -1.92 66.26
C LEU A 358 -33.62 -1.72 66.03
N SER A 359 -34.09 -1.56 64.79
CA SER A 359 -35.52 -1.32 64.51
C SER A 359 -36.19 -2.42 63.67
N SER A 360 -37.43 -2.76 64.02
CA SER A 360 -38.22 -3.82 63.40
C SER A 360 -38.90 -3.39 62.09
N ARG A 361 -39.22 -4.39 61.27
CA ARG A 361 -39.45 -4.38 59.81
C ARG A 361 -40.50 -3.43 59.19
N LYS A 362 -41.17 -2.54 59.93
CA LYS A 362 -42.25 -1.67 59.38
C LYS A 362 -41.92 -0.18 59.26
N SER A 363 -40.71 0.25 59.57
CA SER A 363 -40.31 1.68 59.52
C SER A 363 -39.16 1.96 58.55
N ARG A 364 -39.20 1.38 57.34
CA ARG A 364 -38.17 1.63 56.30
C ARG A 364 -38.44 2.86 55.42
N ALA A 365 -39.61 3.50 55.53
CA ALA A 365 -40.05 4.52 54.57
C ALA A 365 -39.79 5.98 54.97
N LEU A 366 -39.18 6.27 56.12
CA LEU A 366 -38.96 7.66 56.56
C LEU A 366 -37.63 7.80 57.28
N LEU A 367 -36.54 7.93 56.52
CA LEU A 367 -35.28 8.52 56.98
C LEU A 367 -34.65 9.21 55.76
N GLY A 368 -34.73 10.55 55.79
CA GLY A 368 -34.70 11.43 54.63
C GLY A 368 -33.38 11.55 53.87
N TYR A 369 -33.54 11.82 52.57
CA TYR A 369 -32.49 12.32 51.68
C TYR A 369 -33.02 13.51 50.85
N GLY A 370 -33.58 14.53 51.51
CA GLY A 370 -34.24 15.67 50.84
C GLY A 370 -33.32 16.52 49.94
N HIS A 371 -31.99 16.39 50.03
CA HIS A 371 -31.05 17.08 49.13
C HIS A 371 -30.79 16.29 47.84
N LEU A 372 -30.69 14.96 47.93
CA LEU A 372 -30.62 14.05 46.79
C LEU A 372 -31.93 14.07 46.00
N GLU A 373 -33.07 14.11 46.68
CA GLU A 373 -34.37 14.29 46.01
C GLU A 373 -34.48 15.64 45.30
N LYS A 374 -33.89 16.71 45.85
CA LYS A 374 -33.81 18.01 45.17
C LYS A 374 -32.90 17.99 43.94
N ILE A 375 -31.76 17.31 44.00
CA ILE A 375 -30.82 17.16 42.88
C ILE A 375 -31.46 16.29 41.77
N VAL A 376 -32.08 15.18 42.14
CA VAL A 376 -32.82 14.30 41.22
C VAL A 376 -34.03 15.03 40.61
N SER A 377 -34.73 15.85 41.39
CA SER A 377 -35.85 16.67 40.91
C SER A 377 -35.39 17.79 39.97
N ALA A 378 -34.27 18.45 40.28
CA ALA A 378 -33.66 19.47 39.42
C ALA A 378 -33.16 18.86 38.10
N TYR A 379 -32.52 17.68 38.16
CA TYR A 379 -32.12 16.92 36.99
C TYR A 379 -33.33 16.48 36.15
N ARG A 380 -34.41 15.98 36.77
CA ARG A 380 -35.65 15.63 36.05
C ARG A 380 -36.31 16.84 35.38
N LYS A 381 -36.30 18.02 36.02
CA LYS A 381 -36.80 19.26 35.41
C LYS A 381 -35.92 19.75 34.25
N TRP A 382 -34.60 19.67 34.40
CA TRP A 382 -33.65 20.02 33.34
C TRP A 382 -33.73 19.03 32.15
N ARG A 383 -33.93 17.74 32.44
CA ARG A 383 -34.18 16.69 31.44
C ARG A 383 -35.44 16.97 30.61
N ALA A 384 -36.51 17.45 31.24
CA ALA A 384 -37.76 17.75 30.55
C ALA A 384 -37.64 18.90 29.52
N THR A 385 -36.60 19.73 29.62
CA THR A 385 -36.34 20.84 28.67
C THR A 385 -35.20 20.55 27.69
N HIS A 386 -34.60 19.35 27.72
CA HIS A 386 -33.48 18.92 26.86
C HIS A 386 -33.74 17.51 26.28
N PRO A 387 -34.63 17.40 25.26
CA PRO A 387 -35.10 16.12 24.72
C PRO A 387 -33.98 15.24 24.15
N GLU A 388 -32.88 15.82 23.70
CA GLU A 388 -31.69 15.14 23.21
C GLU A 388 -30.95 14.33 24.28
N VAL A 389 -30.99 14.77 25.55
CA VAL A 389 -30.38 14.05 26.68
C VAL A 389 -31.35 13.02 27.25
N ALA A 390 -32.65 13.31 27.24
CA ALA A 390 -33.68 12.35 27.61
C ALA A 390 -33.63 11.10 26.72
N ALA A 391 -33.44 11.27 25.41
CA ALA A 391 -33.29 10.17 24.46
C ALA A 391 -32.05 9.29 24.73
N ILE A 392 -30.95 9.89 25.19
CA ILE A 392 -29.70 9.17 25.53
C ILE A 392 -29.88 8.40 26.85
N ASP A 393 -30.50 9.01 27.86
CA ASP A 393 -30.80 8.33 29.13
C ASP A 393 -31.83 7.20 28.96
N ASP A 394 -32.82 7.38 28.09
CA ASP A 394 -33.79 6.34 27.75
C ASP A 394 -33.14 5.20 26.94
N GLN A 395 -32.15 5.51 26.09
CA GLN A 395 -31.30 4.50 25.44
C GLN A 395 -30.40 3.77 26.44
N ILE A 396 -29.79 4.47 27.42
CA ILE A 396 -28.97 3.87 28.48
C ILE A 396 -29.83 2.98 29.38
N GLN A 397 -31.03 3.42 29.77
CA GLN A 397 -31.96 2.61 30.54
C GLN A 397 -32.52 1.44 29.73
N ALA A 398 -32.76 1.61 28.43
CA ALA A 398 -33.13 0.53 27.53
C ALA A 398 -31.98 -0.48 27.32
N LEU A 399 -30.72 -0.04 27.31
CA LEU A 399 -29.53 -0.89 27.28
C LEU A 399 -29.34 -1.67 28.58
N ILE A 400 -29.50 -1.01 29.73
CA ILE A 400 -29.41 -1.62 31.06
C ILE A 400 -30.56 -2.62 31.29
N SER A 401 -31.74 -2.35 30.74
CA SER A 401 -32.90 -3.25 30.80
C SER A 401 -32.94 -4.29 29.68
N GLY A 402 -32.00 -4.26 28.73
CA GLY A 402 -31.91 -5.20 27.60
C GLY A 402 -32.97 -5.03 26.51
N THR A 403 -33.66 -3.88 26.46
CA THR A 403 -34.81 -3.63 25.59
C THR A 403 -34.45 -2.91 24.27
N LEU A 404 -33.25 -2.34 24.11
CA LEU A 404 -32.78 -1.76 22.83
C LEU A 404 -31.33 -2.13 22.50
N SER A 405 -31.14 -2.61 21.26
CA SER A 405 -29.84 -2.83 20.61
C SER A 405 -29.29 -1.52 20.01
N VAL A 406 -28.01 -1.23 20.25
CA VAL A 406 -27.30 -0.04 19.73
C VAL A 406 -27.37 0.03 18.20
N PRO A 407 -27.77 1.17 17.58
CA PRO A 407 -27.60 1.38 16.15
C PRO A 407 -26.16 1.80 15.88
N GLY A 408 -25.24 0.84 15.88
CA GLY A 408 -24.27 0.84 14.78
C GLY A 408 -25.07 0.61 13.51
N GLN A 409 -24.62 1.13 12.37
CA GLN A 409 -25.11 0.64 11.10
C GLN A 409 -24.68 -0.84 10.99
N ARG A 410 -25.38 -1.74 11.69
CA ARG A 410 -25.57 -3.10 11.22
C ARG A 410 -26.34 -2.89 9.93
N VAL A 411 -25.60 -2.76 8.84
CA VAL A 411 -26.08 -3.29 7.57
C VAL A 411 -26.68 -4.64 7.95
N ALA A 412 -27.98 -4.83 7.68
CA ALA A 412 -28.63 -6.10 7.96
C ALA A 412 -27.68 -7.22 7.49
N PRO A 413 -27.46 -8.29 8.27
CA PRO A 413 -26.53 -9.34 7.88
C PRO A 413 -26.83 -9.69 6.43
N ALA A 414 -25.87 -9.41 5.54
CA ALA A 414 -26.08 -9.58 4.12
C ALA A 414 -26.48 -11.04 3.93
N GLU A 415 -27.71 -11.29 3.49
CA GLU A 415 -28.14 -12.66 3.26
C GLU A 415 -27.30 -13.22 2.11
N PRO A 416 -26.79 -14.45 2.23
CA PRO A 416 -26.05 -15.07 1.16
C PRO A 416 -27.01 -15.35 -0.02
N PRO A 417 -26.53 -15.27 -1.27
CA PRO A 417 -27.35 -15.53 -2.44
C PRO A 417 -27.87 -16.97 -2.44
N GLU A 418 -29.12 -17.17 -2.85
CA GLU A 418 -29.66 -18.51 -3.04
C GLU A 418 -29.14 -19.12 -4.36
N PRO A 419 -28.74 -20.41 -4.38
CA PRO A 419 -28.29 -21.05 -5.60
C PRO A 419 -29.37 -21.10 -6.67
N THR A 420 -28.98 -20.79 -7.90
CA THR A 420 -29.87 -20.76 -9.07
C THR A 420 -30.07 -22.12 -9.73
N ARG A 421 -29.24 -23.12 -9.40
CA ARG A 421 -29.31 -24.50 -9.90
C ARG A 421 -28.86 -25.49 -8.80
N PRO A 422 -29.20 -26.79 -8.93
CA PRO A 422 -28.66 -27.83 -8.05
C PRO A 422 -27.13 -27.80 -8.03
N ILE A 423 -26.55 -28.06 -6.86
CA ILE A 423 -25.11 -28.08 -6.66
C ILE A 423 -24.61 -29.51 -6.91
N GLU A 424 -23.62 -29.64 -7.79
CA GLU A 424 -22.93 -30.86 -8.13
C GLU A 424 -21.48 -30.54 -8.50
N PHE A 425 -20.57 -31.47 -8.22
CA PHE A 425 -19.16 -31.34 -8.60
C PHE A 425 -18.73 -32.48 -9.50
N PRO A 426 -17.89 -32.23 -10.51
CA PRO A 426 -17.32 -33.30 -11.32
C PRO A 426 -16.41 -34.19 -10.48
N VAL A 427 -16.49 -35.50 -10.71
CA VAL A 427 -15.59 -36.47 -10.08
C VAL A 427 -14.39 -36.67 -11.00
N HIS A 428 -13.20 -36.35 -10.51
CA HIS A 428 -11.94 -36.55 -11.22
C HIS A 428 -11.19 -37.78 -10.69
N GLU A 429 -10.65 -38.59 -11.59
CA GLU A 429 -9.74 -39.70 -11.21
C GLU A 429 -8.41 -39.16 -10.66
N GLN A 430 -7.90 -38.08 -11.26
CA GLN A 430 -6.72 -37.36 -10.80
C GLN A 430 -7.14 -36.01 -10.22
N VAL A 431 -6.91 -35.83 -8.93
CA VAL A 431 -7.18 -34.59 -8.19
C VAL A 431 -5.86 -33.88 -7.95
N GLU A 432 -5.80 -32.60 -8.31
CA GLU A 432 -4.64 -31.74 -8.07
C GLU A 432 -4.82 -30.91 -6.79
N ILE A 433 -6.05 -30.47 -6.53
CA ILE A 433 -6.39 -29.58 -5.42
C ILE A 433 -7.54 -30.19 -4.61
N SER A 434 -7.42 -30.22 -3.29
CA SER A 434 -8.55 -30.56 -2.41
C SER A 434 -8.99 -29.32 -1.64
N ILE A 435 -10.23 -28.89 -1.88
CA ILE A 435 -10.84 -27.76 -1.17
C ILE A 435 -11.55 -28.31 0.07
N VAL A 436 -11.05 -27.97 1.25
CA VAL A 436 -11.60 -28.36 2.54
C VAL A 436 -12.48 -27.24 3.07
N VAL A 437 -13.77 -27.53 3.23
CA VAL A 437 -14.78 -26.61 3.74
C VAL A 437 -15.26 -27.11 5.11
N PRO A 438 -14.75 -26.57 6.23
CA PRO A 438 -15.29 -26.87 7.55
C PRO A 438 -16.66 -26.20 7.72
N VAL A 439 -17.61 -26.93 8.31
CA VAL A 439 -19.00 -26.47 8.44
C VAL A 439 -19.52 -26.74 9.83
N PHE A 440 -20.09 -25.71 10.47
CA PHE A 440 -20.93 -25.88 11.65
C PHE A 440 -22.18 -25.00 11.51
N ASN A 441 -23.34 -25.64 11.30
CA ASN A 441 -24.62 -25.00 11.00
C ASN A 441 -24.53 -24.02 9.81
N GLN A 442 -25.33 -22.95 9.84
CA GLN A 442 -25.38 -21.89 8.83
C GLN A 442 -25.59 -22.41 7.41
N PHE A 443 -26.49 -23.39 7.24
CA PHE A 443 -26.74 -24.08 5.96
C PHE A 443 -26.82 -23.16 4.74
N ARG A 444 -27.48 -21.99 4.84
CA ARG A 444 -27.61 -21.04 3.73
C ARG A 444 -26.27 -20.50 3.24
N PHE A 445 -25.34 -20.20 4.15
CA PHE A 445 -23.99 -19.75 3.81
C PHE A 445 -23.22 -20.87 3.12
N THR A 446 -23.25 -22.07 3.69
CA THR A 446 -22.60 -23.24 3.09
C THR A 446 -23.13 -23.52 1.70
N GLN A 447 -24.45 -23.41 1.49
CA GLN A 447 -25.07 -23.60 0.18
C GLN A 447 -24.58 -22.58 -0.84
N ALA A 448 -24.46 -21.30 -0.44
CA ALA A 448 -23.96 -20.24 -1.31
C ALA A 448 -22.46 -20.39 -1.61
N CYS A 449 -21.65 -20.78 -0.62
CA CYS A 449 -20.22 -21.07 -0.80
C CYS A 449 -20.00 -22.20 -1.83
N LEU A 450 -20.71 -23.33 -1.66
CA LEU A 450 -20.63 -24.44 -2.61
C LEU A 450 -21.14 -24.07 -4.00
N ALA A 451 -22.18 -23.24 -4.10
CA ALA A 451 -22.66 -22.72 -5.38
C ALA A 451 -21.62 -21.81 -6.06
N ALA A 452 -20.95 -20.94 -5.30
CA ALA A 452 -19.87 -20.08 -5.82
C ALA A 452 -18.68 -20.90 -6.32
N LEU A 453 -18.30 -21.97 -5.61
CA LEU A 453 -17.28 -22.92 -6.07
C LEU A 453 -17.65 -23.56 -7.42
N GLN A 454 -18.92 -23.96 -7.58
CA GLN A 454 -19.42 -24.53 -8.82
C GLN A 454 -19.49 -23.49 -9.96
N GLU A 455 -19.87 -22.25 -9.67
CA GLU A 455 -20.00 -21.18 -10.65
C GLU A 455 -18.64 -20.68 -11.17
N HIS A 456 -17.65 -20.59 -10.28
CA HIS A 456 -16.31 -20.11 -10.60
C HIS A 456 -15.29 -21.24 -10.75
N GLN A 457 -15.76 -22.43 -11.10
CA GLN A 457 -14.90 -23.54 -11.50
C GLN A 457 -14.18 -23.21 -12.81
N GLY A 458 -12.84 -23.22 -12.77
CA GLY A 458 -12.00 -23.06 -13.96
C GLY A 458 -11.62 -24.40 -14.58
N THR A 459 -10.41 -24.47 -15.14
CA THR A 459 -9.86 -25.70 -15.74
C THR A 459 -9.16 -26.60 -14.71
N GLU A 460 -9.09 -26.17 -13.45
CA GLU A 460 -8.40 -26.87 -12.37
C GLU A 460 -9.15 -28.15 -11.97
N ARG A 461 -8.40 -29.22 -11.72
CA ARG A 461 -8.96 -30.50 -11.26
C ARG A 461 -8.99 -30.53 -9.74
N PHE A 462 -10.12 -30.15 -9.16
CA PHE A 462 -10.28 -30.14 -7.71
C PHE A 462 -11.39 -31.09 -7.22
N GLU A 463 -11.29 -31.48 -5.96
CA GLU A 463 -12.40 -32.09 -5.22
C GLU A 463 -12.81 -31.18 -4.06
N VAL A 464 -14.08 -31.27 -3.66
CA VAL A 464 -14.61 -30.52 -2.51
C VAL A 464 -14.88 -31.49 -1.37
N ILE A 465 -14.28 -31.21 -0.21
CA ILE A 465 -14.41 -31.99 1.01
C ILE A 465 -15.12 -31.13 2.03
N VAL A 466 -16.37 -31.49 2.32
CA VAL A 466 -17.17 -30.80 3.33
C VAL A 466 -17.01 -31.55 4.65
N VAL A 467 -16.48 -30.87 5.67
CA VAL A 467 -16.30 -31.42 7.00
C VAL A 467 -17.33 -30.80 7.95
N ASP A 468 -18.43 -31.51 8.16
CA ASP A 468 -19.51 -31.11 9.04
C ASP A 468 -19.19 -31.44 10.50
N ASP A 469 -19.04 -30.41 11.33
CA ASP A 469 -18.67 -30.49 12.73
C ASP A 469 -19.87 -30.69 13.67
N CYS A 470 -20.66 -31.73 13.39
CA CYS A 470 -21.88 -32.07 14.13
C CYS A 470 -22.99 -31.00 14.05
N SER A 471 -23.23 -30.44 12.85
CA SER A 471 -24.32 -29.49 12.60
C SER A 471 -25.69 -30.06 12.99
N THR A 472 -26.56 -29.17 13.47
CA THR A 472 -27.91 -29.46 13.96
C THR A 472 -29.01 -28.87 13.08
N ASP A 473 -28.65 -28.06 12.09
CA ASP A 473 -29.57 -27.50 11.10
C ASP A 473 -29.68 -28.42 9.85
N LYS A 474 -30.19 -27.86 8.75
CA LYS A 474 -30.40 -28.59 7.48
C LYS A 474 -29.11 -29.14 6.86
N THR A 475 -27.94 -28.71 7.31
CA THR A 475 -26.63 -29.15 6.82
C THR A 475 -26.49 -30.67 6.83
N ALA A 476 -26.85 -31.29 7.97
CA ALA A 476 -26.70 -32.73 8.19
C ALA A 476 -27.52 -33.59 7.21
N GLU A 477 -28.65 -33.07 6.76
CA GLU A 477 -29.56 -33.76 5.84
C GLU A 477 -29.21 -33.48 4.37
N ALA A 478 -28.88 -32.22 4.05
CA ALA A 478 -28.77 -31.74 2.69
C ALA A 478 -27.40 -31.99 2.06
N LEU A 479 -26.30 -31.70 2.78
CA LEU A 479 -24.95 -31.77 2.21
C LEU A 479 -24.48 -33.18 1.82
N PRO A 480 -24.87 -34.29 2.51
CA PRO A 480 -24.51 -35.64 2.06
C PRO A 480 -25.08 -36.01 0.68
N ARG A 481 -26.11 -35.29 0.20
CA ARG A 481 -26.80 -35.58 -1.06
C ARG A 481 -26.20 -34.83 -2.25
N ILE A 482 -25.18 -33.99 -2.05
CA ILE A 482 -24.53 -33.22 -3.12
C ILE A 482 -23.64 -34.16 -3.95
N PRO A 483 -23.93 -34.40 -5.24
CA PRO A 483 -23.13 -35.28 -6.08
C PRO A 483 -21.70 -34.75 -6.23
N GLY A 484 -20.72 -35.65 -6.12
CA GLY A 484 -19.30 -35.33 -6.32
C GLY A 484 -18.60 -34.63 -5.15
N ALA A 485 -19.33 -34.11 -4.16
CA ALA A 485 -18.73 -33.63 -2.92
C ALA A 485 -18.41 -34.81 -1.99
N VAL A 486 -17.26 -34.75 -1.32
CA VAL A 486 -16.87 -35.70 -0.27
C VAL A 486 -17.37 -35.16 1.06
N TYR A 487 -18.40 -35.80 1.62
CA TYR A 487 -18.97 -35.40 2.90
C TYR A 487 -18.36 -36.21 4.06
N VAL A 488 -17.85 -35.51 5.06
CA VAL A 488 -17.27 -36.07 6.29
C VAL A 488 -17.95 -35.41 7.47
N ARG A 489 -18.42 -36.19 8.45
CA ARG A 489 -19.09 -35.65 9.65
C ARG A 489 -18.34 -36.02 10.92
N ASN A 490 -18.11 -35.05 11.80
CA ASN A 490 -17.62 -35.24 13.17
C ASN A 490 -18.75 -35.67 14.09
N GLU A 491 -18.43 -36.54 15.05
CA GLU A 491 -19.40 -37.04 16.04
C GLU A 491 -19.70 -36.00 17.13
N THR A 492 -18.75 -35.11 17.38
CA THR A 492 -18.82 -34.02 18.35
C THR A 492 -18.40 -32.71 17.68
N ASN A 493 -18.92 -31.57 18.14
CA ASN A 493 -18.41 -30.26 17.77
C ASN A 493 -16.97 -30.13 18.30
N SER A 494 -15.99 -30.24 17.39
CA SER A 494 -14.56 -30.36 17.66
C SER A 494 -13.78 -29.10 17.23
N GLY A 495 -14.49 -28.10 16.72
CA GLY A 495 -13.95 -26.81 16.29
C GLY A 495 -13.36 -26.82 14.88
N PHE A 496 -13.03 -25.62 14.43
CA PHE A 496 -12.46 -25.34 13.11
C PHE A 496 -11.18 -26.15 12.86
N ILE A 497 -10.23 -26.11 13.79
CA ILE A 497 -8.91 -26.76 13.67
C ILE A 497 -9.04 -28.26 13.42
N SER A 498 -9.85 -28.95 14.23
CA SER A 498 -10.06 -30.38 14.10
C SER A 498 -10.70 -30.73 12.75
N SER A 499 -11.67 -29.94 12.32
CA SER A 499 -12.37 -30.13 11.04
C SER A 499 -11.44 -29.92 9.84
N CYS A 500 -10.63 -28.87 9.85
CA CYS A 500 -9.62 -28.61 8.82
C CYS A 500 -8.58 -29.72 8.74
N ASN A 501 -8.00 -30.14 9.87
CA ASN A 501 -7.02 -31.22 9.91
C ASN A 501 -7.61 -32.54 9.37
N ARG A 502 -8.81 -32.91 9.80
CA ARG A 502 -9.51 -34.11 9.31
C ARG A 502 -9.79 -34.04 7.81
N GLY A 503 -10.17 -32.87 7.30
CA GLY A 503 -10.31 -32.65 5.86
C GLY A 503 -9.00 -32.81 5.10
N GLY A 504 -7.90 -32.26 5.62
CA GLY A 504 -6.56 -32.39 5.05
C GLY A 504 -6.05 -33.83 5.03
N GLU A 505 -6.43 -34.66 6.00
CA GLU A 505 -6.14 -36.10 6.00
C GLU A 505 -6.88 -36.85 4.88
N LYS A 506 -8.14 -36.47 4.62
CA LYS A 506 -8.99 -37.09 3.59
C LYS A 506 -8.68 -36.62 2.17
N ALA A 507 -8.04 -35.47 2.02
CA ALA A 507 -7.64 -34.90 0.74
C ALA A 507 -6.82 -35.86 -0.13
N ARG A 508 -7.08 -35.89 -1.43
CA ARG A 508 -6.29 -36.63 -2.43
C ARG A 508 -5.36 -35.71 -3.25
N GLY A 509 -5.67 -34.43 -3.30
CA GLY A 509 -4.92 -33.40 -4.02
C GLY A 509 -3.50 -33.19 -3.49
N GLN A 510 -2.65 -32.67 -4.36
CA GLN A 510 -1.29 -32.24 -4.02
C GLN A 510 -1.29 -30.93 -3.24
N TYR A 511 -2.29 -30.08 -3.47
CA TYR A 511 -2.54 -28.83 -2.75
C TYR A 511 -3.81 -28.93 -1.93
N LEU A 512 -3.78 -28.35 -0.74
CA LEU A 512 -4.95 -28.15 0.12
C LEU A 512 -5.37 -26.69 0.00
N VAL A 513 -6.67 -26.45 -0.12
CA VAL A 513 -7.27 -25.14 0.06
C VAL A 513 -8.19 -25.21 1.26
N PHE A 514 -7.95 -24.36 2.26
CA PHE A 514 -8.90 -24.18 3.37
C PHE A 514 -9.79 -22.99 3.02
N LEU A 515 -11.10 -23.21 3.06
CA LEU A 515 -12.11 -22.23 2.67
C LEU A 515 -13.28 -22.27 3.64
N ASN A 516 -13.55 -21.17 4.33
CA ASN A 516 -14.69 -21.09 5.25
C ASN A 516 -16.02 -21.22 4.50
N ASN A 517 -17.04 -21.78 5.17
CA ASN A 517 -18.37 -22.00 4.57
C ASN A 517 -19.19 -20.71 4.37
N ASP A 518 -18.74 -19.58 4.92
CA ASP A 518 -19.33 -18.25 4.77
C ASP A 518 -18.52 -17.36 3.81
N THR A 519 -18.00 -17.97 2.75
CA THR A 519 -17.25 -17.29 1.70
C THR A 519 -17.92 -17.42 0.33
N LEU A 520 -17.73 -16.42 -0.53
CA LEU A 520 -18.06 -16.46 -1.95
C LEU A 520 -16.80 -16.15 -2.74
N VAL A 521 -16.27 -17.18 -3.38
CA VAL A 521 -15.11 -17.05 -4.27
C VAL A 521 -15.49 -16.27 -5.53
N ARG A 522 -14.51 -15.64 -6.20
CA ARG A 522 -14.74 -14.93 -7.47
C ARG A 522 -14.04 -15.60 -8.64
N ALA A 523 -14.41 -15.20 -9.85
CA ALA A 523 -13.81 -15.72 -11.08
C ALA A 523 -12.27 -15.61 -11.06
N GLY A 524 -11.59 -16.70 -11.39
CA GLY A 524 -10.12 -16.75 -11.48
C GLY A 524 -9.38 -16.96 -10.15
N TRP A 525 -10.08 -17.05 -9.01
CA TRP A 525 -9.45 -17.12 -7.69
C TRP A 525 -8.48 -18.30 -7.55
N LEU A 526 -8.97 -19.51 -7.85
CA LEU A 526 -8.22 -20.75 -7.68
C LEU A 526 -7.01 -20.81 -8.61
N LYS A 527 -7.18 -20.33 -9.84
CA LYS A 527 -6.12 -20.21 -10.83
C LYS A 527 -4.99 -19.31 -10.32
N ALA A 528 -5.33 -18.14 -9.76
CA ALA A 528 -4.34 -17.20 -9.25
C ALA A 528 -3.52 -17.80 -8.09
N LEU A 529 -4.15 -18.56 -7.19
CA LEU A 529 -3.45 -19.28 -6.14
C LEU A 529 -2.48 -20.31 -6.73
N MET A 530 -2.93 -21.13 -7.67
CA MET A 530 -2.10 -22.16 -8.33
C MET A 530 -0.93 -21.57 -9.12
N ASP A 531 -1.19 -20.55 -9.95
CA ASP A 531 -0.16 -19.89 -10.76
C ASP A 531 0.96 -19.33 -9.87
N THR A 532 0.63 -18.89 -8.65
CA THR A 532 1.62 -18.40 -7.68
C THR A 532 2.62 -19.48 -7.25
N PHE A 533 2.15 -20.73 -7.04
CA PHE A 533 3.05 -21.86 -6.72
C PHE A 533 3.89 -22.30 -7.93
N VAL A 534 3.38 -22.10 -9.15
CA VAL A 534 4.15 -22.36 -10.38
C VAL A 534 5.25 -21.32 -10.57
N GLU A 535 4.97 -20.05 -10.24
CA GLU A 535 5.89 -18.93 -10.43
C GLU A 535 6.95 -18.78 -9.33
N ASP A 536 6.61 -19.05 -8.06
CA ASP A 536 7.54 -18.99 -6.93
C ASP A 536 7.75 -20.38 -6.29
N PRO A 537 8.88 -21.06 -6.56
CA PRO A 537 9.21 -22.36 -5.98
C PRO A 537 9.34 -22.38 -4.46
N TYR A 538 9.46 -21.21 -3.81
CA TYR A 538 9.53 -21.07 -2.36
C TYR A 538 8.18 -20.71 -1.72
N ALA A 539 7.10 -20.60 -2.50
CA ALA A 539 5.77 -20.41 -1.94
C ALA A 539 5.38 -21.62 -1.06
N GLY A 540 5.08 -21.35 0.21
CA GLY A 540 4.58 -22.34 1.16
C GLY A 540 3.09 -22.18 1.42
N ILE A 541 2.63 -20.94 1.60
CA ILE A 541 1.22 -20.59 1.71
C ILE A 541 0.92 -19.47 0.72
N VAL A 542 -0.22 -19.54 0.04
CA VAL A 542 -0.76 -18.44 -0.76
C VAL A 542 -2.18 -18.13 -0.30
N GLY A 543 -2.40 -16.93 0.23
CA GLY A 543 -3.70 -16.46 0.72
C GLY A 543 -4.41 -15.56 -0.28
N SER A 544 -5.75 -15.59 -0.23
CA SER A 544 -6.61 -14.74 -1.05
C SER A 544 -6.78 -13.34 -0.44
N LYS A 545 -7.18 -12.39 -1.28
CA LYS A 545 -7.74 -11.11 -0.87
C LYS A 545 -9.15 -11.28 -0.37
N LEU A 546 -9.36 -10.89 0.88
CA LEU A 546 -10.66 -10.99 1.52
C LEU A 546 -11.38 -9.65 1.48
N ILE A 547 -12.64 -9.69 1.06
CA ILE A 547 -13.50 -8.52 0.89
C ILE A 547 -14.78 -8.74 1.71
N TYR A 548 -15.27 -7.71 2.39
CA TYR A 548 -16.56 -7.75 3.05
C TYR A 548 -17.72 -7.79 2.05
N PRO A 549 -18.91 -8.29 2.44
CA PRO A 549 -20.09 -8.23 1.59
C PRO A 549 -20.50 -6.82 1.17
N ASP A 550 -20.12 -5.79 1.95
CA ASP A 550 -20.36 -4.38 1.64
C ASP A 550 -19.32 -3.78 0.66
N GLY A 551 -18.38 -4.59 0.17
CA GLY A 551 -17.37 -4.21 -0.81
C GLY A 551 -16.09 -3.62 -0.21
N ARG A 552 -16.00 -3.41 1.10
CA ARG A 552 -14.76 -2.93 1.74
C ARG A 552 -13.73 -4.05 1.87
N LEU A 553 -12.46 -3.68 1.90
CA LEU A 553 -11.37 -4.63 2.12
C LEU A 553 -11.45 -5.19 3.55
N GLN A 554 -11.36 -6.51 3.67
CA GLN A 554 -11.26 -7.17 4.96
C GLN A 554 -9.80 -7.47 5.32
N GLU A 555 -9.06 -8.04 4.38
CA GLU A 555 -7.68 -8.45 4.59
C GLU A 555 -6.92 -8.48 3.26
N ALA A 556 -5.78 -7.78 3.22
CA ALA A 556 -4.76 -7.92 2.20
C ALA A 556 -3.50 -8.57 2.81
N GLY A 557 -3.65 -9.75 3.41
CA GLY A 557 -2.67 -10.39 4.28
C GLY A 557 -2.61 -9.79 5.69
N GLY A 558 -2.10 -10.60 6.61
CA GLY A 558 -1.99 -10.29 8.03
C GLY A 558 -0.60 -9.82 8.44
N VAL A 559 -0.56 -9.00 9.49
CA VAL A 559 0.65 -8.49 10.15
C VAL A 559 0.65 -8.96 11.59
N ILE A 560 1.79 -9.47 12.07
CA ILE A 560 2.01 -9.77 13.49
C ILE A 560 3.08 -8.81 14.02
N TRP A 561 2.68 -7.95 14.95
CA TRP A 561 3.58 -7.01 15.58
C TRP A 561 4.47 -7.69 16.62
N ARG A 562 5.54 -6.99 17.04
CA ARG A 562 6.51 -7.51 18.01
C ARG A 562 5.89 -7.84 19.38
N ASP A 563 4.77 -7.22 19.73
CA ASP A 563 3.99 -7.52 20.93
C ASP A 563 3.00 -8.69 20.74
N ALA A 564 3.13 -9.41 19.63
CA ALA A 564 2.26 -10.49 19.17
C ALA A 564 0.84 -10.06 18.82
N SER A 565 0.51 -8.76 18.74
CA SER A 565 -0.80 -8.33 18.24
C SER A 565 -0.93 -8.53 16.73
N GLY A 566 -2.11 -8.99 16.30
CA GLY A 566 -2.45 -9.20 14.89
C GLY A 566 -3.21 -8.03 14.28
N TRP A 567 -2.95 -7.74 13.01
CA TRP A 567 -3.68 -6.76 12.21
C TRP A 567 -3.93 -7.25 10.78
N ASN A 568 -5.17 -7.14 10.32
CA ASN A 568 -5.51 -7.41 8.92
C ASN A 568 -5.20 -6.15 8.10
N TYR A 569 -4.19 -6.22 7.23
CA TYR A 569 -3.73 -5.06 6.49
C TYR A 569 -4.81 -4.55 5.54
N GLY A 570 -5.08 -3.24 5.59
CA GLY A 570 -6.11 -2.58 4.79
C GLY A 570 -7.56 -2.79 5.26
N LYS A 571 -7.78 -3.32 6.47
CA LYS A 571 -9.14 -3.53 7.01
C LYS A 571 -10.00 -2.26 6.94
N PHE A 572 -11.20 -2.41 6.38
CA PHE A 572 -12.21 -1.38 6.10
C PHE A 572 -11.84 -0.35 5.03
N ASP A 573 -10.71 -0.51 4.35
CA ASP A 573 -10.28 0.40 3.29
C ASP A 573 -10.88 0.00 1.92
N ASP A 574 -10.59 0.79 0.89
CA ASP A 574 -10.95 0.49 -0.50
C ASP A 574 -10.06 -0.64 -1.07
N PRO A 575 -10.62 -1.81 -1.43
CA PRO A 575 -9.84 -2.92 -1.98
C PRO A 575 -9.22 -2.61 -3.35
N ALA A 576 -9.67 -1.59 -4.07
CA ALA A 576 -9.12 -1.23 -5.39
C ALA A 576 -7.81 -0.44 -5.31
N LYS A 577 -7.39 0.00 -4.11
CA LYS A 577 -6.16 0.78 -3.94
C LYS A 577 -4.91 0.01 -4.39
N PRO A 578 -3.98 0.63 -5.14
CA PRO A 578 -2.82 -0.06 -5.70
C PRO A 578 -1.97 -0.82 -4.68
N GLU A 579 -1.84 -0.31 -3.44
CA GLU A 579 -1.08 -0.95 -2.36
C GLU A 579 -1.64 -2.33 -1.94
N TYR A 580 -2.89 -2.64 -2.26
CA TYR A 580 -3.51 -3.93 -1.99
C TYR A 580 -3.52 -4.85 -3.21
N ASN A 581 -3.05 -4.39 -4.37
CA ASN A 581 -3.20 -5.10 -5.65
C ASN A 581 -1.86 -5.51 -6.29
N TYR A 582 -0.91 -5.96 -5.47
CA TYR A 582 0.29 -6.66 -5.93
C TYR A 582 0.61 -7.88 -5.03
N LEU A 583 1.20 -8.92 -5.63
CA LEU A 583 1.68 -10.12 -4.94
C LEU A 583 2.82 -9.74 -3.97
N ARG A 584 2.73 -10.17 -2.71
CA ARG A 584 3.78 -9.89 -1.71
C ARG A 584 3.86 -10.96 -0.63
N GLU A 585 4.99 -10.98 0.05
CA GLU A 585 5.14 -11.74 1.29
C GLU A 585 4.44 -11.02 2.46
N VAL A 586 3.80 -11.79 3.33
CA VAL A 586 3.04 -11.31 4.50
C VAL A 586 3.33 -12.21 5.71
N ASP A 587 2.95 -11.78 6.92
CA ASP A 587 3.27 -12.58 8.11
C ASP A 587 2.39 -13.83 8.22
N TYR A 588 1.11 -13.69 7.90
CA TYR A 588 0.14 -14.78 7.78
C TYR A 588 -0.96 -14.42 6.78
N CYS A 589 -1.76 -15.41 6.40
CA CYS A 589 -3.01 -15.22 5.68
C CYS A 589 -4.10 -15.94 6.47
N SER A 590 -5.27 -15.32 6.60
CA SER A 590 -6.40 -15.94 7.29
C SER A 590 -6.78 -17.27 6.68
N ALA A 591 -7.04 -18.29 7.52
CA ALA A 591 -7.52 -19.60 7.05
C ALA A 591 -8.95 -19.58 6.48
N ALA A 592 -9.56 -18.40 6.38
CA ALA A 592 -10.79 -18.17 5.63
C ALA A 592 -10.66 -18.52 4.13
N ALA A 593 -9.49 -18.27 3.52
CA ALA A 593 -9.19 -18.69 2.15
C ALA A 593 -7.67 -18.71 1.87
N LEU A 594 -7.03 -19.87 2.06
CA LEU A 594 -5.60 -20.06 1.76
C LEU A 594 -5.32 -21.41 1.11
N MET A 595 -4.21 -21.48 0.36
CA MET A 595 -3.70 -22.69 -0.27
C MET A 595 -2.31 -23.06 0.24
N ILE A 596 -2.04 -24.35 0.43
CA ILE A 596 -0.76 -24.90 0.92
C ILE A 596 -0.48 -26.27 0.27
N PRO A 597 0.77 -26.63 -0.08
CA PRO A 597 1.09 -27.99 -0.51
C PRO A 597 0.78 -28.99 0.61
N LYS A 598 0.07 -30.07 0.29
CA LYS A 598 -0.35 -31.08 1.25
C LYS A 598 0.84 -31.69 2.00
N SER A 599 1.93 -31.97 1.30
CA SER A 599 3.17 -32.49 1.90
C SER A 599 3.77 -31.51 2.91
N LEU A 600 3.76 -30.21 2.61
CA LEU A 600 4.24 -29.18 3.51
C LEU A 600 3.35 -29.08 4.76
N PHE A 601 2.03 -29.00 4.58
CA PHE A 601 1.05 -28.98 5.67
C PHE A 601 1.25 -30.16 6.64
N GLN A 602 1.44 -31.37 6.10
CA GLN A 602 1.73 -32.56 6.90
C GLN A 602 3.10 -32.48 7.61
N SER A 603 4.13 -31.97 6.93
CA SER A 603 5.48 -31.89 7.50
C SER A 603 5.59 -30.89 8.67
N VAL A 604 4.80 -29.83 8.65
CA VAL A 604 4.75 -28.83 9.75
C VAL A 604 3.74 -29.17 10.84
N GLY A 605 3.03 -30.30 10.71
CA GLY A 605 2.09 -30.81 11.72
C GLY A 605 0.68 -30.24 11.64
N GLY A 606 0.29 -29.63 10.53
CA GLY A 606 -1.04 -29.06 10.31
C GLY A 606 -1.39 -27.91 11.25
N PHE A 607 -2.70 -27.65 11.43
CA PHE A 607 -3.17 -26.68 12.41
C PHE A 607 -2.99 -27.22 13.83
N ASP A 608 -2.47 -26.39 14.73
CA ASP A 608 -2.11 -26.82 16.07
C ASP A 608 -3.31 -26.81 17.02
N PRO A 609 -3.65 -27.94 17.66
CA PRO A 609 -4.84 -28.04 18.52
C PRO A 609 -4.75 -27.15 19.78
N ARG A 610 -3.58 -26.58 20.11
CA ARG A 610 -3.44 -25.62 21.21
C ARG A 610 -4.21 -24.32 20.99
N TYR A 611 -4.57 -24.00 19.75
CA TYR A 611 -5.36 -22.82 19.39
C TYR A 611 -6.87 -23.11 19.27
N ALA A 612 -7.33 -24.29 19.69
CA ALA A 612 -8.75 -24.62 19.65
C ALA A 612 -9.58 -23.72 20.59
N PRO A 613 -10.80 -23.33 20.21
CA PRO A 613 -11.50 -23.72 18.98
C PRO A 613 -11.09 -22.92 17.73
N ALA A 614 -10.54 -21.70 17.90
CA ALA A 614 -10.04 -20.82 16.83
C ALA A 614 -9.18 -19.67 17.40
N TYR A 615 -8.65 -18.86 16.48
CA TYR A 615 -7.75 -17.71 16.62
C TYR A 615 -6.27 -18.08 16.79
N TYR A 616 -5.41 -17.46 15.96
CA TYR A 616 -3.96 -17.69 15.82
C TYR A 616 -3.54 -19.05 15.25
N GLU A 617 -4.47 -19.94 14.92
CA GLU A 617 -4.18 -21.21 14.24
C GLU A 617 -3.55 -21.02 12.86
N ASP A 618 -4.03 -20.00 12.13
CA ASP A 618 -3.52 -19.60 10.81
C ASP A 618 -2.14 -18.94 10.92
N THR A 619 -1.96 -18.12 11.96
CA THR A 619 -0.71 -17.45 12.29
C THR A 619 0.36 -18.46 12.69
N ASP A 620 0.04 -19.43 13.55
CA ASP A 620 0.95 -20.51 13.94
C ASP A 620 1.37 -21.35 12.72
N LEU A 621 0.42 -21.74 11.87
CA LEU A 621 0.70 -22.47 10.64
C LEU A 621 1.65 -21.67 9.72
N ALA A 622 1.37 -20.38 9.52
CA ALA A 622 2.18 -19.49 8.70
C ALA A 622 3.62 -19.37 9.24
N PHE A 623 3.79 -19.22 10.55
CA PHE A 623 5.10 -19.11 11.17
C PHE A 623 5.88 -20.43 11.13
N LYS A 624 5.21 -21.59 11.28
CA LYS A 624 5.84 -22.91 11.08
C LYS A 624 6.33 -23.09 9.64
N VAL A 625 5.53 -22.67 8.65
CA VAL A 625 5.91 -22.69 7.23
C VAL A 625 7.13 -21.79 6.96
N ARG A 626 7.15 -20.59 7.53
CA ARG A 626 8.29 -19.67 7.45
C ARG A 626 9.54 -20.25 8.11
N GLN A 627 9.40 -20.87 9.27
CA GLN A 627 10.49 -21.56 9.95
C GLN A 627 11.06 -22.73 9.13
N ALA A 628 10.23 -23.39 8.33
CA ALA A 628 10.66 -24.41 7.38
C ALA A 628 11.34 -23.86 6.11
N GLY A 629 11.49 -22.53 5.98
CA GLY A 629 12.21 -21.88 4.87
C GLY A 629 11.34 -21.50 3.68
N TYR A 630 10.02 -21.59 3.79
CA TYR A 630 9.07 -21.22 2.74
C TYR A 630 8.44 -19.84 3.00
N LYS A 631 7.90 -19.23 1.96
CA LYS A 631 7.22 -17.93 2.02
C LYS A 631 5.72 -18.07 2.26
N VAL A 632 5.15 -17.04 2.86
CA VAL A 632 3.70 -16.84 2.96
C VAL A 632 3.35 -15.65 2.08
N LEU A 633 2.60 -15.89 1.01
CA LEU A 633 2.32 -14.91 -0.03
C LEU A 633 0.84 -14.52 -0.03
N TYR A 634 0.57 -13.24 -0.19
CA TYR A 634 -0.75 -12.69 -0.45
C TYR A 634 -0.93 -12.49 -1.95
N GLN A 635 -1.95 -13.12 -2.55
CA GLN A 635 -2.26 -13.05 -3.99
C GLN A 635 -3.54 -12.23 -4.24
N PRO A 636 -3.44 -10.95 -4.65
CA PRO A 636 -4.59 -10.06 -4.82
C PRO A 636 -5.52 -10.43 -5.96
N LEU A 637 -5.04 -11.20 -6.96
CA LEU A 637 -5.89 -11.68 -8.06
C LEU A 637 -6.83 -12.82 -7.62
N SER A 638 -6.56 -13.43 -6.46
CA SER A 638 -7.50 -14.34 -5.81
C SER A 638 -8.41 -13.56 -4.88
N GLU A 639 -9.61 -13.21 -5.35
CA GLU A 639 -10.59 -12.48 -4.55
C GLU A 639 -11.67 -13.40 -3.97
N VAL A 640 -11.94 -13.23 -2.67
CA VAL A 640 -12.97 -13.97 -1.93
C VAL A 640 -13.77 -12.98 -1.07
N VAL A 641 -15.09 -13.00 -1.19
CA VAL A 641 -15.99 -12.27 -0.29
C VAL A 641 -16.23 -13.12 0.95
N HIS A 642 -16.08 -12.57 2.16
CA HIS A 642 -16.19 -13.32 3.42
C HIS A 642 -17.09 -12.61 4.42
N TYR A 643 -18.09 -13.34 4.94
CA TYR A 643 -19.11 -12.82 5.85
C TYR A 643 -18.66 -12.94 7.33
N GLU A 644 -17.56 -12.25 7.69
CA GLU A 644 -16.88 -12.34 9.01
C GLU A 644 -17.83 -12.39 10.21
N GLY A 645 -17.53 -13.28 11.16
CA GLY A 645 -18.23 -13.32 12.45
C GLY A 645 -19.65 -13.89 12.39
N THR A 646 -20.09 -14.37 11.22
CA THR A 646 -21.40 -15.02 11.06
C THR A 646 -21.39 -16.49 11.51
N THR A 647 -20.22 -17.14 11.46
CA THR A 647 -20.02 -18.56 11.81
C THR A 647 -19.24 -18.76 13.11
N GLY A 648 -18.20 -17.96 13.40
CA GLY A 648 -17.40 -18.03 14.63
C GLY A 648 -17.70 -16.98 15.72
N GLY A 649 -18.55 -15.99 15.43
CA GLY A 649 -18.82 -14.86 16.33
C GLY A 649 -17.69 -13.81 16.37
N THR A 650 -17.97 -12.63 16.93
CA THR A 650 -16.98 -11.53 17.13
C THR A 650 -16.77 -11.17 18.60
N ASP A 651 -17.44 -11.90 19.49
CA ASP A 651 -17.40 -11.65 20.92
C ASP A 651 -16.26 -12.44 21.57
N ILE A 652 -15.26 -11.70 22.05
CA ILE A 652 -14.09 -12.23 22.78
C ILE A 652 -14.46 -12.98 24.08
N THR A 653 -15.71 -12.91 24.54
CA THR A 653 -16.21 -13.62 25.73
C THR A 653 -17.04 -14.85 25.40
N THR A 654 -17.52 -15.00 24.16
CA THR A 654 -18.43 -16.08 23.76
C THR A 654 -18.09 -16.77 22.44
N GLY A 655 -16.95 -16.43 21.80
CA GLY A 655 -16.48 -17.07 20.57
C GLY A 655 -16.53 -18.60 20.68
N THR A 656 -17.37 -19.21 19.85
CA THR A 656 -17.62 -20.65 19.79
C THR A 656 -16.66 -21.35 18.86
#